data_AF-A0A944CPS9-F1
#
_entry.id   AF-A0A944CPS9-F1
#
_cell.length_a   1.000
_cell.length_b   1.000
_cell.length_c   1.000
_cell.angle_alpha   90.00
_cell.angle_beta   90.00
_cell.angle_gamma   90.00
#
_symmetry.space_group_name_H-M   'P 1'
#
loop_
_entity.id
_entity.type
_entity.pdbx_description
1 polymer ?
#
loop_
_entity_poly.entity_id
_entity_poly.type
_entity_poly.pdbx_seq_one_letter_code
_entity_poly.pdbx_strand_id
1 'polypeptide(L)'
;MHKVKWLTMTLVIMLLMTSLSPLTAIKADYYDLSFISMELAEDHQIVLSWEGYIENGTDIDRFEIKRNDEIIEIENLEPVYSEEMGDGLLKLVEYQYIDQLTAEEIQSPYEEITYQVTGWIGEKTLLSGQQILIVDHSSGGNDTTGTEEGIYFDLGMANDETLALQFYYYGPDEYDGAISYRIFLDGVEYDQVEGAQDNYQIGNLAPATDYEIKVVALNEAGNELLEETRIFTTLEGPTGEVVVFPDANLEQAIKNQLNLERDLYQSDLEDVTYLDAAGLGISDLTGINQLENVTMLMLDENEITDVSMLASLQNLGHLGLSDNPITDGTSLGNITSLTFIGLGNVKITDFSFMEQLSNLDSVRLDGNQIMSIDFLAGKEKLSWIQLSDNQITDLSPIYSFKDLRVLEVKNNPISSLAGIEGLANLRILDLSLTDLTELSALEAMDTLGYLGLLDMPVMDLTENSPSRATIEKWEDKGVYVDFFNPANELEGVLQVEEVSTNSIRISWENGNDYEIDTIRLNGDTHSPEEGTTYTFTNLSSGQKYIVTIQAFDTTSSAVMYETVVLHTLAAPKDDEPVNPEEPNKGESEPKTVVAVPAVTNGKASVSNEEVAKVEAGGTFEVSLVTEENQQEIDIVLTKEQLKELKDKGASLSVKDQEVTLGFPLSIFAEEDTNLQLKKLPAVNDARSAVYDFTITQGDTIVSQFSEPVTLTFNVNLDGLEDPSNLKVFYFNEETKEWELIGGTYENGEVTAQTNHFSIYTVFEVTSSGDVPSNQNPANAESDEEAGITPEENDSDQTTVESSQPGTNQQTENTVENKDAVQSEDIQNNESDQTTETQKNELPDTATNTFNVIAAGLALIVFATLFLLSTKRREV
;
A
#
# COMPACT_ATOMS: atom_id res chain seq x y z
N MET A 1 -17.03 9.27 49.35
CA MET A 1 -17.06 8.02 48.54
C MET A 1 -17.08 8.38 47.06
N HIS A 2 -16.23 9.33 46.63
CA HIS A 2 -16.18 9.91 45.29
C HIS A 2 -14.73 9.93 44.79
N LYS A 3 -14.27 8.78 44.28
CA LYS A 3 -13.04 8.65 43.48
C LYS A 3 -13.27 7.74 42.27
N VAL A 4 -14.52 7.56 41.82
CA VAL A 4 -14.89 6.55 40.81
C VAL A 4 -15.87 7.09 39.76
N LYS A 5 -15.71 8.34 39.31
CA LYS A 5 -16.49 8.83 38.15
C LYS A 5 -15.67 9.43 37.00
N TRP A 6 -14.36 9.57 37.16
CA TRP A 6 -13.46 10.05 36.11
C TRP A 6 -12.83 8.94 35.25
N LEU A 7 -13.14 7.67 35.53
CA LEU A 7 -12.57 6.56 34.75
C LEU A 7 -13.36 6.21 33.49
N THR A 8 -14.63 6.62 33.35
CA THR A 8 -15.52 6.01 32.33
C THR A 8 -15.50 6.69 30.97
N MET A 9 -15.01 7.93 30.84
CA MET A 9 -14.88 8.59 29.53
C MET A 9 -13.49 8.33 28.92
N THR A 10 -12.45 8.27 29.75
CA THR A 10 -11.11 7.79 29.37
C THR A 10 -11.12 6.30 29.02
N LEU A 11 -12.02 5.49 29.61
CA LEU A 11 -12.14 4.06 29.26
C LEU A 11 -12.67 3.81 27.85
N VAL A 12 -13.40 4.74 27.23
CA VAL A 12 -13.95 4.51 25.89
C VAL A 12 -12.88 4.74 24.81
N ILE A 13 -11.95 5.66 25.05
CA ILE A 13 -10.75 5.83 24.23
C ILE A 13 -9.72 4.72 24.54
N MET A 14 -9.55 4.33 25.80
CA MET A 14 -8.70 3.18 26.16
C MET A 14 -9.25 1.84 25.63
N LEU A 15 -10.57 1.58 25.64
CA LEU A 15 -11.10 0.30 25.13
C LEU A 15 -11.02 0.18 23.60
N LEU A 16 -10.97 1.30 22.87
CA LEU A 16 -10.71 1.27 21.43
C LEU A 16 -9.23 1.02 21.10
N MET A 17 -8.31 1.31 22.04
CA MET A 17 -6.87 1.15 21.85
C MET A 17 -6.26 -0.11 22.51
N THR A 18 -6.94 -0.76 23.47
CA THR A 18 -6.41 -1.96 24.17
C THR A 18 -6.47 -3.27 23.38
N SER A 19 -6.82 -3.24 22.09
CA SER A 19 -6.72 -4.42 21.20
C SER A 19 -5.57 -4.31 20.18
N LEU A 20 -4.74 -3.28 20.31
CA LEU A 20 -3.67 -3.00 19.38
C LEU A 20 -2.42 -3.81 19.77
N SER A 21 -1.95 -4.65 18.84
CA SER A 21 -0.65 -5.33 18.91
C SER A 21 0.48 -4.32 19.18
N PRO A 22 1.65 -4.73 19.71
CA PRO A 22 2.81 -3.84 19.86
C PRO A 22 3.17 -3.10 18.55
N LEU A 23 2.86 -3.67 17.38
CA LEU A 23 3.03 -3.04 16.07
C LEU A 23 2.21 -1.74 15.88
N THR A 24 1.07 -1.62 16.57
CA THR A 24 0.16 -0.48 16.46
C THR A 24 0.45 0.63 17.48
N ALA A 25 1.20 0.33 18.54
CA ALA A 25 1.82 1.36 19.37
C ALA A 25 3.04 2.01 18.69
N ILE A 26 3.63 1.32 17.71
CA ILE A 26 4.83 1.73 16.95
C ILE A 26 4.48 2.50 15.65
N LYS A 27 3.24 2.35 15.12
CA LYS A 27 2.80 2.89 13.81
C LYS A 27 2.27 4.35 13.81
N ALA A 28 2.37 5.08 14.93
CA ALA A 28 1.98 6.49 14.99
C ALA A 28 3.22 7.35 15.29
N ASP A 29 3.46 8.36 14.46
CA ASP A 29 4.48 9.40 14.64
C ASP A 29 4.19 10.21 15.92
N TYR A 30 4.49 9.64 17.08
CA TYR A 30 4.19 10.24 18.37
C TYR A 30 5.28 11.23 18.77
N TYR A 31 5.13 12.44 18.25
CA TYR A 31 5.64 13.67 18.84
C TYR A 31 4.48 14.66 18.91
N ASP A 32 3.42 14.24 19.60
CA ASP A 32 2.24 15.05 19.81
C ASP A 32 2.24 15.60 21.24
N LEU A 33 1.90 16.88 21.35
CA LEU A 33 1.80 17.63 22.59
C LEU A 33 0.36 18.14 22.67
N SER A 34 -0.46 17.39 23.39
CA SER A 34 -1.85 17.72 23.63
C SER A 34 -1.95 18.65 24.83
N PHE A 35 -2.44 19.87 24.59
CA PHE A 35 -2.80 20.78 25.67
C PHE A 35 -4.00 20.20 26.43
N ILE A 36 -3.79 19.76 27.68
CA ILE A 36 -4.81 19.03 28.45
C ILE A 36 -5.79 20.01 29.09
N SER A 37 -5.27 20.97 29.84
CA SER A 37 -6.11 21.84 30.66
C SER A 37 -5.39 23.12 31.08
N MET A 38 -6.21 24.13 31.34
CA MET A 38 -5.82 25.39 31.93
C MET A 38 -6.75 25.69 33.09
N GLU A 39 -6.18 25.82 34.30
CA GLU A 39 -6.95 26.03 35.53
C GLU A 39 -6.47 27.26 36.29
N LEU A 40 -7.41 28.09 36.76
CA LEU A 40 -7.10 29.17 37.71
C LEU A 40 -6.98 28.56 39.12
N ALA A 41 -5.76 28.54 39.66
CA ALA A 41 -5.47 28.13 41.02
C ALA A 41 -5.58 29.30 42.03
N GLU A 42 -5.55 28.96 43.32
CA GLU A 42 -5.56 29.96 44.41
C GLU A 42 -4.42 31.00 44.22
N ASP A 43 -4.68 32.26 44.57
CA ASP A 43 -3.74 33.38 44.51
C ASP A 43 -3.36 33.91 43.10
N HIS A 44 -4.25 33.86 42.10
CA HIS A 44 -4.05 34.38 40.73
C HIS A 44 -2.96 33.64 39.92
N GLN A 45 -2.86 32.35 40.16
CA GLN A 45 -1.95 31.46 39.45
C GLN A 45 -2.72 30.73 38.36
N ILE A 46 -2.19 30.70 37.13
CA ILE A 46 -2.74 29.85 36.07
C ILE A 46 -1.86 28.62 35.96
N VAL A 47 -2.45 27.44 36.15
CA VAL A 47 -1.79 26.17 35.95
C VAL A 47 -2.12 25.69 34.55
N LEU A 48 -1.11 25.66 33.70
CA LEU A 48 -1.17 25.08 32.37
C LEU A 48 -0.68 23.63 32.47
N SER A 49 -1.47 22.68 31.98
CA SER A 49 -1.11 21.26 31.94
C SER A 49 -1.20 20.73 30.51
N TRP A 50 -0.19 19.99 30.09
CA TRP A 50 -0.16 19.36 28.78
C TRP A 50 0.56 18.02 28.85
N GLU A 51 0.15 17.09 28.00
CA GLU A 51 0.74 15.77 27.88
C GLU A 51 1.29 15.55 26.50
N GLY A 52 2.31 14.71 26.41
CA GLY A 52 2.82 14.28 25.13
C GLY A 52 3.46 12.91 25.22
N TYR A 53 3.53 12.27 24.06
CA TYR A 53 4.29 11.05 23.87
C TYR A 53 5.65 11.44 23.31
N ILE A 54 6.73 11.06 24.00
CA ILE A 54 8.10 11.33 23.55
C ILE A 54 8.96 10.08 23.65
N GLU A 55 10.01 10.01 22.83
CA GLU A 55 10.96 8.89 22.81
C GLU A 55 11.66 8.73 24.17
N ASN A 56 11.78 7.50 24.65
CA ASN A 56 12.45 7.20 25.90
C ASN A 56 13.94 7.55 25.80
N GLY A 57 14.44 8.33 26.76
CA GLY A 57 15.79 8.91 26.72
C GLY A 57 15.92 10.23 25.95
N THR A 58 14.82 10.77 25.39
CA THR A 58 14.73 12.19 24.97
C THR A 58 13.96 13.01 25.99
N ASP A 59 14.33 14.28 26.11
CA ASP A 59 13.63 15.27 26.92
C ASP A 59 13.31 16.48 26.05
N ILE A 60 12.20 17.15 26.36
CA ILE A 60 11.86 18.42 25.73
C ILE A 60 12.81 19.49 26.29
N ASP A 61 13.66 20.03 25.42
CA ASP A 61 14.71 20.97 25.81
C ASP A 61 14.13 22.33 26.16
N ARG A 62 13.06 22.73 25.46
CA ARG A 62 12.44 24.06 25.59
C ARG A 62 10.94 24.02 25.31
N PHE A 63 10.19 24.79 26.09
CA PHE A 63 8.83 25.21 25.79
C PHE A 63 8.79 26.69 25.44
N GLU A 64 7.99 27.05 24.44
CA GLU A 64 7.60 28.42 24.14
C GLU A 64 6.12 28.56 24.48
N ILE A 65 5.82 29.34 25.51
CA ILE A 65 4.46 29.67 25.90
C ILE A 65 4.16 31.07 25.39
N LYS A 66 3.33 31.16 24.35
CA LYS A 66 2.82 32.43 23.87
C LYS A 66 1.56 32.78 24.65
N ARG A 67 1.67 33.79 25.50
CA ARG A 67 0.58 34.36 26.30
C ARG A 67 0.13 35.67 25.65
N ASN A 68 -1.03 35.67 25.00
CA ASN A 68 -1.47 36.75 24.11
C ASN A 68 -0.38 37.07 23.05
N ASP A 69 0.28 38.23 23.14
CA ASP A 69 1.41 38.62 22.27
C ASP A 69 2.80 38.46 22.93
N GLU A 70 2.84 38.05 24.19
CA GLU A 70 4.08 37.87 24.94
C GLU A 70 4.57 36.42 24.84
N ILE A 71 5.88 36.25 24.64
CA ILE A 71 6.51 34.93 24.54
C ILE A 71 7.31 34.67 25.81
N ILE A 72 6.99 33.56 26.46
CA ILE A 72 7.70 33.04 27.63
C ILE A 72 8.45 31.77 27.19
N GLU A 73 9.77 31.86 27.13
CA GLU A 73 10.62 30.68 26.89
C GLU A 73 10.97 30.01 28.22
N ILE A 74 10.76 28.70 28.28
CA ILE A 74 11.09 27.86 29.44
C ILE A 74 12.06 26.79 28.96
N GLU A 75 13.27 26.79 29.48
CA GLU A 75 14.25 25.74 29.20
C GLU A 75 14.21 24.65 30.28
N ASN A 76 14.31 23.38 29.87
CA ASN A 76 14.45 22.21 30.74
C ASN A 76 13.34 22.08 31.82
N LEU A 77 12.07 22.26 31.44
CA LEU A 77 10.96 21.99 32.35
C LEU A 77 10.88 20.49 32.64
N GLU A 78 10.92 20.09 33.91
CA GLU A 78 10.78 18.67 34.28
C GLU A 78 9.31 18.23 34.25
N PRO A 79 9.01 17.02 33.77
CA PRO A 79 7.64 16.50 33.77
C PRO A 79 7.17 16.18 35.19
N VAL A 80 5.89 16.45 35.48
CA VAL A 80 5.23 16.10 36.75
C VAL A 80 4.82 14.63 36.80
N TYR A 81 4.61 14.03 35.64
CA TYR A 81 4.36 12.60 35.46
C TYR A 81 5.19 12.08 34.28
N SER A 82 5.74 10.88 34.45
CA SER A 82 6.39 10.17 33.36
C SER A 82 6.20 8.66 33.54
N GLU A 83 5.75 7.98 32.51
CA GLU A 83 5.60 6.53 32.50
C GLU A 83 6.17 5.95 31.21
N GLU A 84 7.07 4.97 31.35
CA GLU A 84 7.58 4.20 30.21
C GLU A 84 6.49 3.28 29.68
N MET A 85 6.25 3.34 28.37
CA MET A 85 5.29 2.48 27.69
C MET A 85 5.90 1.09 27.43
N GLY A 86 5.04 0.09 27.19
CA GLY A 86 5.38 -1.35 27.29
C GLY A 86 6.53 -1.88 26.42
N ASP A 87 6.98 -1.14 25.40
CA ASP A 87 8.11 -1.48 24.52
C ASP A 87 9.44 -0.80 24.95
N GLY A 88 9.39 0.11 25.93
CA GLY A 88 10.53 0.89 26.41
C GLY A 88 11.02 1.97 25.44
N LEU A 89 10.35 2.18 24.30
CA LEU A 89 10.73 3.14 23.25
C LEU A 89 10.08 4.50 23.41
N LEU A 90 8.87 4.55 23.98
CA LEU A 90 8.15 5.79 24.27
C LEU A 90 7.93 5.96 25.78
N LYS A 91 7.83 7.20 26.21
CA LYS A 91 7.30 7.59 27.53
C LYS A 91 6.17 8.59 27.36
N LEU A 92 5.08 8.37 28.08
CA LEU A 92 4.07 9.41 28.29
C LEU A 92 4.62 10.38 29.32
N VAL A 93 4.58 11.67 29.01
CA VAL A 93 5.02 12.74 29.91
C VAL A 93 3.91 13.76 30.08
N GLU A 94 3.71 14.19 31.32
CA GLU A 94 2.83 15.31 31.66
C GLU A 94 3.69 16.43 32.22
N TYR A 95 3.47 17.66 31.74
CA TYR A 95 4.14 18.85 32.23
C TYR A 95 3.12 19.81 32.82
N GLN A 96 3.57 20.56 33.82
CA GLN A 96 2.80 21.65 34.39
C GLN A 96 3.66 22.90 34.46
N TYR A 97 3.09 24.02 34.03
CA TYR A 97 3.66 25.34 34.23
C TYR A 97 2.68 26.23 34.98
N ILE A 98 3.20 26.94 35.97
CA ILE A 98 2.44 27.89 36.76
C ILE A 98 2.82 29.30 36.32
N ASP A 99 1.91 29.95 35.59
CA ASP A 99 2.04 31.37 35.29
C ASP A 99 1.46 32.20 36.44
N GLN A 100 2.14 33.32 36.75
CA GLN A 100 1.76 34.22 37.84
C GLN A 100 1.30 35.54 37.24
N LEU A 101 0.01 35.85 37.38
CA LEU A 101 -0.53 37.12 36.92
C LEU A 101 0.01 38.27 37.79
N THR A 102 0.50 39.32 37.15
CA THR A 102 0.97 40.53 37.82
C THR A 102 -0.22 41.42 38.23
N ALA A 103 -0.03 42.26 39.23
CA ALA A 103 -1.08 43.18 39.70
C ALA A 103 -1.56 44.22 38.65
N GLU A 104 -0.84 44.38 37.53
CA GLU A 104 -1.28 45.22 36.40
C GLU A 104 -2.17 44.45 35.41
N GLU A 105 -1.94 43.13 35.25
CA GLU A 105 -2.75 42.19 34.44
C GLU A 105 -4.04 41.74 35.16
N ILE A 106 -4.26 42.27 36.37
CA ILE A 106 -5.43 42.04 37.24
C ILE A 106 -6.35 43.28 37.24
N GLN A 107 -6.12 44.25 36.35
CA GLN A 107 -6.80 45.56 36.39
C GLN A 107 -8.21 45.55 35.78
N SER A 108 -8.55 44.59 34.91
CA SER A 108 -9.87 44.43 34.32
C SER A 108 -10.62 43.27 34.99
N PRO A 109 -11.94 43.38 35.28
CA PRO A 109 -12.71 42.26 35.83
C PRO A 109 -12.87 41.08 34.87
N TYR A 110 -12.61 41.31 33.58
CA TYR A 110 -12.59 40.32 32.51
C TYR A 110 -11.36 40.60 31.65
N GLU A 111 -10.38 39.72 31.71
CA GLU A 111 -9.22 39.74 30.82
C GLU A 111 -9.11 38.36 30.18
N GLU A 112 -9.18 38.34 28.84
CA GLU A 112 -8.92 37.14 28.05
C GLU A 112 -7.41 36.91 28.00
N ILE A 113 -7.01 35.72 28.43
CA ILE A 113 -5.62 35.30 28.34
C ILE A 113 -5.59 34.06 27.46
N THR A 114 -5.04 34.24 26.26
CA THR A 114 -4.79 33.16 25.32
C THR A 114 -3.42 32.58 25.61
N TYR A 115 -3.35 31.25 25.74
CA TYR A 115 -2.10 30.52 25.82
C TYR A 115 -1.97 29.59 24.63
N GLN A 116 -0.82 29.62 23.98
CA GLN A 116 -0.37 28.63 23.02
C GLN A 116 0.95 28.05 23.52
N VAL A 117 1.04 26.72 23.63
CA VAL A 117 2.22 26.05 24.20
C VAL A 117 2.90 25.21 23.15
N THR A 118 4.11 25.62 22.75
CA THR A 118 4.91 24.91 21.75
C THR A 118 6.11 24.25 22.41
N GLY A 119 6.24 22.93 22.26
CA GLY A 119 7.42 22.19 22.72
C GLY A 119 8.49 22.07 21.65
N TRP A 120 9.74 21.96 22.08
CA TRP A 120 10.91 21.81 21.20
C TRP A 120 11.83 20.70 21.71
N ILE A 121 12.22 19.80 20.79
CA ILE A 121 13.30 18.84 20.99
C ILE A 121 14.39 19.20 19.96
N GLY A 122 15.49 19.80 20.41
CA GLY A 122 16.48 20.42 19.52
C GLY A 122 15.86 21.54 18.66
N GLU A 123 15.97 21.42 17.33
CA GLU A 123 15.34 22.34 16.36
C GLU A 123 13.95 21.87 15.90
N LYS A 124 13.46 20.71 16.36
CA LYS A 124 12.17 20.14 15.96
C LYS A 124 11.05 20.69 16.86
N THR A 125 10.01 21.22 16.24
CA THR A 125 8.78 21.70 16.90
C THR A 125 7.81 20.54 17.11
N LEU A 126 7.24 20.45 18.31
CA LEU A 126 6.15 19.54 18.66
C LEU A 126 4.82 20.29 18.51
N LEU A 127 3.75 19.61 18.07
CA LEU A 127 2.43 20.23 17.87
C LEU A 127 1.95 20.94 19.14
N SER A 128 1.32 22.10 18.97
CA SER A 128 0.88 22.95 20.07
C SER A 128 -0.63 23.14 20.05
N GLY A 129 -1.25 22.97 21.21
CA GLY A 129 -2.63 23.41 21.45
C GLY A 129 -2.70 24.89 21.82
N GLN A 130 -3.79 25.55 21.42
CA GLN A 130 -4.16 26.88 21.87
C GLN A 130 -5.40 26.77 22.77
N GLN A 131 -5.39 27.44 23.92
CA GLN A 131 -6.56 27.58 24.77
C GLN A 131 -6.72 29.03 25.23
N ILE A 132 -7.97 29.42 25.47
CA ILE A 132 -8.35 30.76 25.92
C ILE A 132 -8.97 30.62 27.31
N LEU A 133 -8.45 31.36 28.28
CA LEU A 133 -9.02 31.46 29.62
C LEU A 133 -9.56 32.88 29.83
N ILE A 134 -10.82 32.98 30.23
CA ILE A 134 -11.42 34.24 30.70
C ILE A 134 -11.25 34.27 32.22
N VAL A 135 -10.41 35.16 32.75
CA VAL A 135 -10.15 35.23 34.19
C VAL A 135 -11.13 36.19 34.87
N ASP A 136 -12.15 35.66 35.58
CA ASP A 136 -13.09 36.48 36.36
C ASP A 136 -12.53 36.81 37.75
N HIS A 137 -12.22 38.09 37.96
CA HIS A 137 -11.68 38.63 39.21
C HIS A 137 -12.76 39.00 40.24
N SER A 138 -14.05 38.76 39.92
CA SER A 138 -15.18 39.09 40.78
C SER A 138 -15.29 38.18 42.01
N SER A 139 -14.51 37.10 42.11
CA SER A 139 -14.39 36.24 43.30
C SER A 139 -13.54 36.87 44.43
N GLY A 140 -13.78 38.15 44.71
CA GLY A 140 -13.40 38.76 45.98
C GLY A 140 -14.25 38.18 47.10
N GLY A 141 -13.81 37.07 47.73
CA GLY A 141 -14.57 36.52 48.84
C GLY A 141 -14.10 35.24 49.53
N ASN A 142 -12.81 34.89 49.60
CA ASN A 142 -12.38 33.85 50.53
C ASN A 142 -12.25 34.41 51.97
N ASP A 143 -13.40 34.60 52.64
CA ASP A 143 -13.47 34.65 54.11
C ASP A 143 -13.83 33.25 54.63
N THR A 144 -12.80 32.52 55.01
CA THR A 144 -12.90 31.20 55.64
C THR A 144 -13.53 31.30 57.02
N THR A 145 -14.87 31.34 57.15
CA THR A 145 -15.62 30.84 58.33
C THR A 145 -17.14 30.80 58.08
N GLY A 146 -17.67 29.78 57.39
CA GLY A 146 -19.12 29.65 57.30
C GLY A 146 -19.60 28.39 56.58
N THR A 147 -20.51 27.67 57.22
CA THR A 147 -21.40 26.67 56.61
C THR A 147 -22.38 27.39 55.66
N GLU A 148 -21.97 27.71 54.44
CA GLU A 148 -22.87 28.36 53.46
C GLU A 148 -23.27 27.38 52.35
N GLU A 149 -24.58 27.34 52.11
CA GLU A 149 -25.18 26.75 50.92
C GLU A 149 -25.19 27.78 49.79
N GLY A 150 -24.98 27.35 48.55
CA GLY A 150 -24.83 28.23 47.40
C GLY A 150 -25.10 27.54 46.07
N ILE A 151 -25.08 28.33 45.00
CA ILE A 151 -25.09 27.84 43.62
C ILE A 151 -23.70 28.15 43.05
N TYR A 152 -22.94 27.12 42.69
CA TYR A 152 -21.84 27.30 41.75
C TYR A 152 -22.47 27.61 40.40
N PHE A 153 -22.05 28.70 39.75
CA PHE A 153 -22.55 29.11 38.45
C PHE A 153 -21.44 29.82 37.68
N ASP A 154 -20.94 29.20 36.61
CA ASP A 154 -19.84 29.73 35.82
C ASP A 154 -19.99 29.50 34.32
N LEU A 155 -19.18 30.20 33.54
CA LEU A 155 -19.06 29.98 32.09
C LEU A 155 -18.02 28.89 31.84
N GLY A 156 -18.40 27.89 31.04
CA GLY A 156 -17.47 26.91 30.48
C GLY A 156 -16.83 27.43 29.19
N MET A 157 -17.63 27.59 28.13
CA MET A 157 -17.18 28.08 26.82
C MET A 157 -18.17 29.10 26.25
N ALA A 158 -17.67 30.07 25.49
CA ALA A 158 -18.51 31.01 24.73
C ALA A 158 -18.07 31.00 23.26
N ASN A 159 -19.03 31.19 22.36
CA ASN A 159 -18.74 31.63 21.00
C ASN A 159 -19.59 32.86 20.67
N ASP A 160 -19.66 33.23 19.40
CA ASP A 160 -20.41 34.38 18.90
C ASP A 160 -21.94 34.24 19.06
N GLU A 161 -22.46 33.02 19.17
CA GLU A 161 -23.90 32.75 19.24
C GLU A 161 -24.34 31.87 20.42
N THR A 162 -23.41 31.41 21.26
CA THR A 162 -23.68 30.44 22.33
C THR A 162 -22.87 30.70 23.60
N LEU A 163 -23.45 30.29 24.72
CA LEU A 163 -22.82 30.26 26.04
C LEU A 163 -23.04 28.87 26.66
N ALA A 164 -21.96 28.17 26.99
CA ALA A 164 -21.96 26.91 27.72
C ALA A 164 -21.77 27.19 29.20
N LEU A 165 -22.75 26.80 30.03
CA LEU A 165 -22.82 27.15 31.44
C LEU A 165 -22.65 25.92 32.31
N GLN A 166 -21.94 26.08 33.44
CA GLN A 166 -21.89 25.08 34.50
C GLN A 166 -22.59 25.62 35.74
N PHE A 167 -23.52 24.85 36.30
CA PHE A 167 -24.13 25.19 37.57
C PHE A 167 -24.59 24.00 38.41
N TYR A 168 -24.36 24.11 39.72
CA TYR A 168 -24.83 23.13 40.70
C TYR A 168 -25.03 23.74 42.08
N TYR A 169 -25.88 23.10 42.88
CA TYR A 169 -26.16 23.51 44.26
C TYR A 169 -25.20 22.79 45.20
N TYR A 170 -24.57 23.51 46.13
CA TYR A 170 -23.79 22.92 47.21
C TYR A 170 -24.37 23.35 48.56
N GLY A 171 -24.44 22.41 49.52
CA GLY A 171 -25.01 22.66 50.84
C GLY A 171 -24.84 21.47 51.80
N PRO A 172 -25.09 21.67 53.11
CA PRO A 172 -24.68 20.74 54.15
C PRO A 172 -25.47 19.41 54.29
N ASP A 173 -26.57 19.18 53.55
CA ASP A 173 -27.40 17.96 53.69
C ASP A 173 -27.79 17.29 52.35
N GLU A 174 -27.46 15.99 52.23
CA GLU A 174 -27.65 15.09 51.07
C GLU A 174 -29.13 14.79 50.70
N TYR A 175 -30.11 15.30 51.46
CA TYR A 175 -31.51 14.83 51.42
C TYR A 175 -32.56 15.92 51.12
N ASP A 176 -32.16 17.18 50.88
CA ASP A 176 -33.10 18.30 50.59
C ASP A 176 -32.51 19.33 49.60
N GLY A 177 -31.57 18.90 48.75
CA GLY A 177 -30.89 19.76 47.78
C GLY A 177 -31.75 20.14 46.58
N ALA A 178 -31.16 20.96 45.68
CA ALA A 178 -31.78 21.27 44.41
C ALA A 178 -31.86 20.02 43.52
N ILE A 179 -33.06 19.69 43.01
CA ILE A 179 -33.25 18.62 42.04
C ILE A 179 -33.49 19.15 40.63
N SER A 180 -33.79 20.44 40.48
CA SER A 180 -33.96 21.11 39.20
C SER A 180 -33.59 22.58 39.29
N TYR A 181 -33.37 23.21 38.14
CA TYR A 181 -32.96 24.59 38.00
C TYR A 181 -33.79 25.29 36.93
N ARG A 182 -34.28 26.50 37.20
CA ARG A 182 -34.87 27.39 36.19
C ARG A 182 -33.82 28.38 35.72
N ILE A 183 -33.63 28.46 34.42
CA ILE A 183 -32.70 29.39 33.77
C ILE A 183 -33.51 30.55 33.19
N PHE A 184 -33.04 31.77 33.42
CA PHE A 184 -33.57 32.99 32.83
C PHE A 184 -32.49 33.66 32.01
N LEU A 185 -32.85 34.17 30.84
CA LEU A 185 -32.01 34.95 29.94
C LEU A 185 -32.64 36.34 29.81
N ASP A 186 -31.92 37.39 30.21
CA ASP A 186 -32.38 38.79 30.26
C ASP A 186 -33.73 38.97 30.98
N GLY A 187 -33.89 38.24 32.08
CA GLY A 187 -35.10 38.26 32.92
C GLY A 187 -36.31 37.51 32.34
N VAL A 188 -36.18 36.85 31.19
CA VAL A 188 -37.19 35.96 30.61
C VAL A 188 -36.82 34.51 30.92
N GLU A 189 -37.77 33.72 31.40
CA GLU A 189 -37.55 32.29 31.63
C GLU A 189 -37.23 31.58 30.31
N TYR A 190 -36.04 30.99 30.26
CA TYR A 190 -35.47 30.33 29.08
C TYR A 190 -35.74 28.84 29.10
N ASP A 191 -35.43 28.16 30.21
CA ASP A 191 -35.62 26.72 30.35
C ASP A 191 -35.69 26.25 31.82
N GLN A 192 -36.05 24.98 32.04
CA GLN A 192 -35.94 24.30 33.31
C GLN A 192 -35.33 22.90 33.14
N VAL A 193 -34.23 22.63 33.85
CA VAL A 193 -33.46 21.38 33.76
C VAL A 193 -33.43 20.61 35.07
N GLU A 194 -33.30 19.29 35.00
CA GLU A 194 -33.14 18.42 36.18
C GLU A 194 -31.66 18.18 36.48
N GLY A 195 -31.31 18.22 37.77
CA GLY A 195 -29.95 17.94 38.25
C GLY A 195 -28.92 19.02 37.90
N ALA A 196 -27.72 18.85 38.46
CA ALA A 196 -26.56 19.68 38.18
C ALA A 196 -26.21 19.65 36.69
N GLN A 197 -25.74 20.78 36.15
CA GLN A 197 -25.33 20.90 34.77
C GLN A 197 -23.86 21.25 34.69
N ASP A 198 -23.11 20.52 33.87
CA ASP A 198 -21.68 20.76 33.64
C ASP A 198 -21.39 21.42 32.28
N ASN A 199 -22.38 21.44 31.36
CA ASN A 199 -22.25 22.04 30.02
C ASN A 199 -23.63 22.37 29.43
N TYR A 200 -24.41 23.22 30.12
CA TYR A 200 -25.71 23.64 29.64
C TYR A 200 -25.57 24.77 28.61
N GLN A 201 -25.92 24.50 27.35
CA GLN A 201 -25.79 25.47 26.27
C GLN A 201 -27.03 26.35 26.10
N ILE A 202 -26.80 27.66 26.04
CA ILE A 202 -27.75 28.65 25.54
C ILE A 202 -27.26 29.07 24.15
N GLY A 203 -28.05 28.83 23.11
CA GLY A 203 -27.73 29.24 21.73
C GLY A 203 -28.68 30.29 21.15
N ASN A 204 -28.42 30.67 19.90
CA ASN A 204 -29.11 31.76 19.16
C ASN A 204 -28.92 33.14 19.80
N LEU A 205 -27.73 33.39 20.33
CA LEU A 205 -27.32 34.67 20.89
C LEU A 205 -26.71 35.55 19.80
N ALA A 206 -26.67 36.87 20.02
CA ALA A 206 -26.01 37.82 19.14
C ALA A 206 -24.54 37.94 19.53
N PRO A 207 -23.61 38.14 18.58
CA PRO A 207 -22.19 38.34 18.87
C PRO A 207 -21.91 39.60 19.69
N ALA A 208 -20.79 39.61 20.40
CA ALA A 208 -20.29 40.73 21.21
C ALA A 208 -21.37 41.35 22.10
N THR A 209 -22.23 40.52 22.68
CA THR A 209 -23.42 40.95 23.42
C THR A 209 -23.42 40.39 24.84
N ASP A 210 -23.62 41.27 25.81
CA ASP A 210 -23.80 40.91 27.22
C ASP A 210 -25.21 40.34 27.46
N TYR A 211 -25.27 39.18 28.10
CA TYR A 211 -26.49 38.49 28.51
C TYR A 211 -26.55 38.34 30.03
N GLU A 212 -27.62 38.82 30.64
CA GLU A 212 -27.89 38.59 32.06
C GLU A 212 -28.55 37.21 32.22
N ILE A 213 -27.82 36.26 32.80
CA ILE A 213 -28.30 34.91 33.03
C ILE A 213 -28.54 34.70 34.52
N LYS A 214 -29.74 34.21 34.86
CA LYS A 214 -30.10 33.86 36.23
C LYS A 214 -30.47 32.39 36.34
N VAL A 215 -29.86 31.69 37.29
CA VAL A 215 -30.17 30.30 37.62
C VAL A 215 -30.86 30.25 38.98
N VAL A 216 -32.03 29.60 39.05
CA VAL A 216 -32.83 29.43 40.27
C VAL A 216 -32.92 27.95 40.62
N ALA A 217 -32.34 27.57 41.75
CA ALA A 217 -32.35 26.20 42.26
C ALA A 217 -33.69 25.84 42.93
N LEU A 218 -34.25 24.67 42.62
CA LEU A 218 -35.55 24.20 43.12
C LEU A 218 -35.43 22.85 43.84
N ASN A 219 -36.11 22.71 44.98
CA ASN A 219 -36.24 21.42 45.67
C ASN A 219 -37.33 20.50 45.08
N GLU A 220 -37.50 19.30 45.64
CA GLU A 220 -38.48 18.30 45.16
C GLU A 220 -39.94 18.79 45.18
N ALA A 221 -40.27 19.71 46.08
CA ALA A 221 -41.59 20.33 46.15
C ALA A 221 -41.78 21.48 45.14
N GLY A 222 -40.77 21.81 44.34
CA GLY A 222 -40.75 22.92 43.39
C GLY A 222 -40.60 24.29 44.04
N ASN A 223 -40.14 24.36 45.29
CA ASN A 223 -39.87 25.63 45.95
C ASN A 223 -38.46 26.12 45.60
N GLU A 224 -38.34 27.43 45.39
CA GLU A 224 -37.07 28.11 45.17
C GLU A 224 -36.21 28.04 46.44
N LEU A 225 -34.99 27.53 46.30
CA LEU A 225 -33.99 27.45 47.36
C LEU A 225 -33.11 28.71 47.34
N LEU A 226 -32.42 28.91 46.22
CA LEU A 226 -31.48 30.00 45.97
C LEU A 226 -31.58 30.43 44.51
N GLU A 227 -31.08 31.63 44.22
CA GLU A 227 -30.86 32.12 42.87
C GLU A 227 -29.48 32.77 42.77
N GLU A 228 -28.84 32.64 41.61
CA GLU A 228 -27.57 33.28 41.29
C GLU A 228 -27.69 33.94 39.90
N THR A 229 -27.15 35.14 39.75
CA THR A 229 -27.25 35.92 38.50
C THR A 229 -25.87 36.40 38.08
N ARG A 230 -25.50 36.12 36.84
CA ARG A 230 -24.23 36.57 36.23
C ARG A 230 -24.49 37.16 34.85
N ILE A 231 -23.59 38.03 34.42
CA ILE A 231 -23.56 38.54 33.05
C ILE A 231 -22.44 37.81 32.33
N PHE A 232 -22.75 37.29 31.15
CA PHE A 232 -21.78 36.67 30.26
C PHE A 232 -21.85 37.33 28.89
N THR A 233 -20.70 37.46 28.24
CA THR A 233 -20.58 38.12 26.93
C THR A 233 -20.28 37.07 25.87
N THR A 234 -21.05 37.06 24.78
CA THR A 234 -20.72 36.28 23.58
C THR A 234 -19.53 36.89 22.85
N LEU A 235 -18.76 36.08 22.13
CA LEU A 235 -17.58 36.55 21.41
C LEU A 235 -17.94 37.43 20.20
N GLU A 236 -16.96 38.17 19.68
CA GLU A 236 -17.10 38.93 18.42
C GLU A 236 -17.54 38.00 17.28
N GLY A 237 -18.41 38.50 16.41
CA GLY A 237 -18.94 37.72 15.30
C GLY A 237 -17.93 37.57 14.17
N PRO A 238 -18.12 36.58 13.28
CA PRO A 238 -17.26 36.39 12.12
C PRO A 238 -17.26 37.62 11.21
N THR A 239 -16.12 37.87 10.57
CA THR A 239 -15.94 38.97 9.62
C THR A 239 -15.57 38.44 8.23
N GLY A 240 -15.80 39.27 7.20
CA GLY A 240 -15.58 38.90 5.81
C GLY A 240 -16.81 38.33 5.10
N GLU A 241 -16.61 37.80 3.90
CA GLU A 241 -17.68 37.18 3.11
C GLU A 241 -17.92 35.73 3.56
N VAL A 242 -19.16 35.25 3.38
CA VAL A 242 -19.50 33.82 3.57
C VAL A 242 -18.71 32.99 2.57
N VAL A 243 -18.03 31.96 3.06
CA VAL A 243 -17.27 31.00 2.25
C VAL A 243 -18.09 29.74 2.11
N VAL A 244 -18.14 29.21 0.88
CA VAL A 244 -18.82 27.96 0.55
C VAL A 244 -17.83 27.05 -0.15
N PHE A 245 -17.71 25.81 0.33
CA PHE A 245 -16.89 24.79 -0.32
C PHE A 245 -17.79 23.93 -1.21
N PRO A 246 -17.42 23.67 -2.47
CA PRO A 246 -18.24 22.83 -3.35
C PRO A 246 -18.44 21.41 -2.82
N ASP A 247 -17.42 20.85 -2.15
CA ASP A 247 -17.50 19.60 -1.44
C ASP A 247 -18.09 19.81 -0.04
N ALA A 248 -19.28 19.24 0.20
CA ALA A 248 -19.98 19.39 1.46
C ALA A 248 -19.29 18.67 2.63
N ASN A 249 -18.52 17.59 2.36
CA ASN A 249 -17.78 16.88 3.39
C ASN A 249 -16.59 17.72 3.84
N LEU A 250 -15.90 18.39 2.91
CA LEU A 250 -14.83 19.34 3.23
C LEU A 250 -15.37 20.54 4.04
N GLU A 251 -16.50 21.13 3.61
CA GLU A 251 -17.14 22.22 4.37
C GLU A 251 -17.47 21.79 5.80
N GLN A 252 -18.06 20.59 5.94
CA GLN A 252 -18.46 20.06 7.24
C GLN A 252 -17.25 19.71 8.11
N ALA A 253 -16.15 19.22 7.52
CA ALA A 253 -14.91 18.95 8.25
C ALA A 253 -14.36 20.24 8.88
N ILE A 254 -14.33 21.34 8.12
CA ILE A 254 -13.90 22.65 8.62
C ILE A 254 -14.84 23.17 9.70
N LYS A 255 -16.16 23.07 9.48
CA LYS A 255 -17.16 23.45 10.49
C LYS A 255 -17.01 22.64 11.79
N ASN A 256 -16.77 21.33 11.69
CA ASN A 256 -16.56 20.46 12.85
C ASN A 256 -15.27 20.81 13.58
N GLN A 257 -14.17 21.05 12.85
CA GLN A 257 -12.88 21.45 13.41
C GLN A 257 -12.98 22.75 14.22
N LEU A 258 -13.83 23.67 13.77
CA LEU A 258 -14.10 24.95 14.44
C LEU A 258 -15.30 24.89 15.39
N ASN A 259 -15.98 23.75 15.50
CA ASN A 259 -17.21 23.57 16.27
C ASN A 259 -18.31 24.61 15.94
N LEU A 260 -18.56 24.82 14.64
CA LEU A 260 -19.52 25.78 14.10
C LEU A 260 -20.77 25.09 13.53
N GLU A 261 -21.95 25.59 13.90
CA GLU A 261 -23.23 25.19 13.29
C GLU A 261 -23.72 26.17 12.20
N ARG A 262 -23.13 27.38 12.16
CA ARG A 262 -23.44 28.44 11.20
C ARG A 262 -22.63 28.31 9.91
N ASP A 263 -22.89 29.21 8.95
CA ASP A 263 -22.08 29.35 7.74
C ASP A 263 -20.63 29.78 8.09
N LEU A 264 -19.67 29.37 7.26
CA LEU A 264 -18.26 29.77 7.36
C LEU A 264 -18.06 31.16 6.77
N TYR A 265 -17.20 31.95 7.38
CA TYR A 265 -16.75 33.26 6.93
C TYR A 265 -15.23 33.29 6.81
N GLN A 266 -14.71 34.27 6.07
CA GLN A 266 -13.26 34.39 5.87
C GLN A 266 -12.45 34.41 7.18
N SER A 267 -12.92 35.12 8.21
CA SER A 267 -12.21 35.15 9.49
C SER A 267 -12.14 33.79 10.18
N ASP A 268 -13.14 32.93 10.00
CA ASP A 268 -13.13 31.58 10.60
C ASP A 268 -12.00 30.73 10.01
N LEU A 269 -11.67 30.95 8.72
CA LEU A 269 -10.60 30.21 8.05
C LEU A 269 -9.21 30.62 8.53
N GLU A 270 -9.07 31.81 9.13
CA GLU A 270 -7.80 32.27 9.70
C GLU A 270 -7.41 31.44 10.94
N ASP A 271 -8.39 30.86 11.63
CA ASP A 271 -8.20 30.02 12.82
C ASP A 271 -7.89 28.55 12.47
N VAL A 272 -8.02 28.16 11.19
CA VAL A 272 -7.73 26.79 10.72
C VAL A 272 -6.23 26.62 10.54
N THR A 273 -5.55 26.18 11.60
CA THR A 273 -4.11 25.86 11.61
C THR A 273 -3.82 24.36 11.41
N TYR A 274 -4.82 23.52 11.71
CA TYR A 274 -4.87 22.07 11.54
C TYR A 274 -6.23 21.67 10.99
N LEU A 275 -6.27 20.67 10.10
CA LEU A 275 -7.51 20.03 9.69
C LEU A 275 -7.29 18.53 9.52
N ASP A 276 -8.01 17.75 10.33
CA ASP A 276 -8.22 16.32 10.09
C ASP A 276 -9.51 16.12 9.30
N ALA A 277 -9.38 15.55 8.11
CA ALA A 277 -10.51 15.23 7.26
C ALA A 277 -10.32 13.86 6.59
N ALA A 278 -9.60 12.95 7.24
CA ALA A 278 -9.39 11.60 6.72
C ALA A 278 -10.68 10.78 6.72
N GLY A 279 -10.88 9.93 5.71
CA GLY A 279 -12.01 8.99 5.68
C GLY A 279 -13.39 9.62 5.45
N LEU A 280 -13.47 10.88 5.01
CA LEU A 280 -14.73 11.64 4.91
C LEU A 280 -15.37 11.60 3.52
N GLY A 281 -14.78 10.89 2.56
CA GLY A 281 -15.26 10.81 1.18
C GLY A 281 -15.20 12.16 0.45
N ILE A 282 -14.16 12.95 0.71
CA ILE A 282 -13.88 14.22 0.03
C ILE A 282 -13.31 13.93 -1.35
N SER A 283 -13.81 14.64 -2.37
CA SER A 283 -13.36 14.47 -3.76
C SER A 283 -12.93 15.77 -4.43
N ASP A 284 -13.42 16.92 -3.96
CA ASP A 284 -13.14 18.24 -4.53
C ASP A 284 -12.53 19.18 -3.47
N LEU A 285 -11.25 19.54 -3.68
CA LEU A 285 -10.50 20.46 -2.82
C LEU A 285 -10.69 21.94 -3.19
N THR A 286 -11.63 22.28 -4.07
CA THR A 286 -11.88 23.68 -4.45
C THR A 286 -12.16 24.54 -3.22
N GLY A 287 -11.35 25.60 -3.05
CA GLY A 287 -11.45 26.52 -1.93
C GLY A 287 -10.49 26.21 -0.77
N ILE A 288 -9.83 25.04 -0.73
CA ILE A 288 -8.84 24.66 0.30
C ILE A 288 -7.70 25.69 0.40
N ASN A 289 -7.37 26.36 -0.70
CA ASN A 289 -6.33 27.38 -0.79
C ASN A 289 -6.62 28.63 0.06
N GLN A 290 -7.83 28.77 0.60
CA GLN A 290 -8.20 29.85 1.52
C GLN A 290 -7.77 29.58 2.97
N LEU A 291 -7.34 28.36 3.31
CA LEU A 291 -6.80 28.00 4.63
C LEU A 291 -5.34 28.46 4.75
N GLU A 292 -5.07 29.77 4.63
CA GLU A 292 -3.71 30.31 4.48
C GLU A 292 -2.78 30.03 5.67
N ASN A 293 -3.35 29.83 6.86
CA ASN A 293 -2.63 29.57 8.10
C ASN A 293 -2.47 28.07 8.41
N VAL A 294 -2.95 27.19 7.54
CA VAL A 294 -2.89 25.75 7.81
C VAL A 294 -1.46 25.24 7.71
N THR A 295 -1.05 24.51 8.76
CA THR A 295 0.30 23.94 8.92
C THR A 295 0.30 22.42 8.84
N MET A 296 -0.86 21.80 9.05
CA MET A 296 -1.05 20.36 8.95
C MET A 296 -2.43 20.03 8.36
N LEU A 297 -2.42 19.18 7.34
CA LEU A 297 -3.61 18.67 6.65
C LEU A 297 -3.55 17.15 6.58
N MET A 298 -4.51 16.48 7.21
CA MET A 298 -4.70 15.03 7.09
C MET A 298 -5.92 14.78 6.19
N LEU A 299 -5.67 14.27 4.98
CA LEU A 299 -6.66 14.06 3.93
C LEU A 299 -6.65 12.59 3.45
N ASP A 300 -6.05 11.69 4.22
CA ASP A 300 -5.95 10.26 3.91
C ASP A 300 -7.34 9.60 3.74
N GLU A 301 -7.41 8.48 3.02
CA GLU A 301 -8.64 7.68 2.85
C GLU A 301 -9.83 8.48 2.27
N ASN A 302 -9.59 9.28 1.23
CA ASN A 302 -10.61 10.06 0.54
C ASN A 302 -10.68 9.70 -0.96
N GLU A 303 -11.46 10.45 -1.74
CA GLU A 303 -11.65 10.26 -3.18
C GLU A 303 -10.94 11.37 -4.00
N ILE A 304 -9.87 11.97 -3.46
CA ILE A 304 -9.16 13.10 -4.06
C ILE A 304 -8.35 12.64 -5.27
N THR A 305 -8.51 13.34 -6.39
CA THR A 305 -7.73 13.08 -7.63
C THR A 305 -6.85 14.26 -8.04
N ASP A 306 -7.23 15.50 -7.71
CA ASP A 306 -6.52 16.73 -8.06
C ASP A 306 -6.03 17.46 -6.80
N VAL A 307 -4.71 17.51 -6.64
CA VAL A 307 -4.00 18.17 -5.53
C VAL A 307 -3.40 19.52 -5.92
N SER A 308 -3.76 20.07 -7.09
CA SER A 308 -3.20 21.33 -7.59
C SER A 308 -3.48 22.53 -6.68
N MET A 309 -4.64 22.55 -6.02
CA MET A 309 -5.04 23.64 -5.11
C MET A 309 -4.21 23.71 -3.83
N LEU A 310 -3.55 22.62 -3.44
CA LEU A 310 -2.67 22.59 -2.26
C LEU A 310 -1.37 23.38 -2.48
N ALA A 311 -0.96 23.59 -3.74
CA ALA A 311 0.31 24.25 -4.08
C ALA A 311 0.46 25.68 -3.53
N SER A 312 -0.63 26.36 -3.17
CA SER A 312 -0.60 27.70 -2.59
C SER A 312 -0.43 27.74 -1.07
N LEU A 313 -0.50 26.60 -0.37
CA LEU A 313 -0.44 26.52 1.09
C LEU A 313 1.01 26.54 1.58
N GLN A 314 1.65 27.71 1.54
CA GLN A 314 3.08 27.87 1.78
C GLN A 314 3.51 27.71 3.25
N ASN A 315 2.56 27.61 4.18
CA ASN A 315 2.81 27.33 5.61
C ASN A 315 2.65 25.84 5.95
N LEU A 316 2.23 25.01 4.99
CA LEU A 316 1.95 23.60 5.22
C LEU A 316 3.24 22.82 5.45
N GLY A 317 3.40 22.29 6.67
CA GLY A 317 4.53 21.44 7.06
C GLY A 317 4.21 19.95 6.99
N HIS A 318 2.97 19.56 7.27
CA HIS A 318 2.55 18.16 7.33
C HIS A 318 1.36 17.91 6.43
N LEU A 319 1.48 16.93 5.53
CA LEU A 319 0.44 16.59 4.58
C LEU A 319 0.26 15.07 4.48
N GLY A 320 -0.91 14.57 4.89
CA GLY A 320 -1.36 13.21 4.67
C GLY A 320 -2.34 13.13 3.49
N LEU A 321 -2.05 12.28 2.52
CA LEU A 321 -2.83 12.07 1.29
C LEU A 321 -2.91 10.59 0.90
N SER A 322 -2.58 9.68 1.83
CA SER A 322 -2.55 8.25 1.58
C SER A 322 -3.95 7.74 1.20
N ASP A 323 -4.03 6.63 0.47
CA ASP A 323 -5.29 5.99 0.10
C ASP A 323 -6.25 6.92 -0.67
N ASN A 324 -5.69 7.81 -1.50
CA ASN A 324 -6.43 8.63 -2.45
C ASN A 324 -6.06 8.26 -3.91
N PRO A 325 -7.01 8.33 -4.86
CA PRO A 325 -6.76 7.99 -6.27
C PRO A 325 -5.98 9.07 -7.06
N ILE A 326 -4.96 9.67 -6.45
CA ILE A 326 -4.12 10.73 -7.05
C ILE A 326 -3.20 10.13 -8.11
N THR A 327 -3.22 10.66 -9.33
CA THR A 327 -2.35 10.21 -10.43
C THR A 327 -1.20 11.16 -10.76
N ASP A 328 -1.33 12.45 -10.39
CA ASP A 328 -0.33 13.49 -10.66
C ASP A 328 -0.05 14.29 -9.38
N GLY A 329 1.14 14.09 -8.80
CA GLY A 329 1.62 14.81 -7.62
C GLY A 329 2.46 16.05 -7.92
N THR A 330 2.63 16.44 -9.19
CA THR A 330 3.61 17.46 -9.61
C THR A 330 3.45 18.79 -8.86
N SER A 331 2.21 19.20 -8.57
CA SER A 331 1.91 20.44 -7.87
C SER A 331 2.42 20.47 -6.42
N LEU A 332 2.56 19.30 -5.78
CA LEU A 332 3.03 19.17 -4.39
C LEU A 332 4.49 19.63 -4.24
N GLY A 333 5.29 19.53 -5.30
CA GLY A 333 6.68 20.04 -5.33
C GLY A 333 6.81 21.55 -5.08
N ASN A 334 5.71 22.31 -5.17
CA ASN A 334 5.69 23.74 -4.85
C ASN A 334 5.55 24.04 -3.34
N ILE A 335 5.20 23.03 -2.53
CA ILE A 335 4.98 23.17 -1.09
C ILE A 335 6.31 22.91 -0.36
N THR A 336 7.30 23.76 -0.60
CA THR A 336 8.68 23.55 -0.10
C THR A 336 8.83 23.66 1.42
N SER A 337 7.77 24.06 2.12
CA SER A 337 7.65 24.06 3.58
C SER A 337 7.47 22.66 4.18
N LEU A 338 7.10 21.64 3.39
CA LEU A 338 6.81 20.30 3.90
C LEU A 338 8.03 19.68 4.62
N THR A 339 7.76 19.20 5.83
CA THR A 339 8.64 18.36 6.66
C THR A 339 8.15 16.91 6.66
N PHE A 340 6.84 16.69 6.56
CA PHE A 340 6.21 15.38 6.42
C PHE A 340 5.31 15.32 5.18
N ILE A 341 5.38 14.21 4.45
CA ILE A 341 4.43 13.90 3.38
C ILE A 341 4.08 12.41 3.39
N GLY A 342 2.77 12.12 3.42
CA GLY A 342 2.19 10.79 3.26
C GLY A 342 1.49 10.65 1.93
N LEU A 343 1.96 9.70 1.11
CA LEU A 343 1.41 9.33 -0.20
C LEU A 343 1.38 7.80 -0.32
N GLY A 344 0.98 7.09 0.73
CA GLY A 344 0.80 5.65 0.68
C GLY A 344 -0.39 5.27 -0.21
N ASN A 345 -0.33 4.15 -0.93
CA ASN A 345 -1.44 3.62 -1.75
C ASN A 345 -2.08 4.65 -2.71
N VAL A 346 -1.27 5.50 -3.36
CA VAL A 346 -1.75 6.43 -4.39
C VAL A 346 -1.56 5.82 -5.79
N LYS A 347 -1.96 6.55 -6.83
CA LYS A 347 -1.80 6.14 -8.25
C LYS A 347 -0.73 6.97 -8.98
N ILE A 348 0.15 7.62 -8.24
CA ILE A 348 1.27 8.40 -8.78
C ILE A 348 2.32 7.45 -9.34
N THR A 349 2.73 7.67 -10.59
CA THR A 349 3.81 6.89 -11.22
C THR A 349 5.14 7.64 -11.28
N ASP A 350 5.12 8.97 -11.15
CA ASP A 350 6.32 9.83 -11.19
C ASP A 350 6.42 10.66 -9.90
N PHE A 351 7.40 10.31 -9.07
CA PHE A 351 7.69 10.98 -7.80
C PHE A 351 8.79 12.05 -7.92
N SER A 352 9.22 12.45 -9.12
CA SER A 352 10.31 13.41 -9.29
C SER A 352 10.06 14.77 -8.64
N PHE A 353 8.79 15.15 -8.42
CA PHE A 353 8.44 16.39 -7.71
C PHE A 353 9.00 16.42 -6.28
N MET A 354 9.23 15.26 -5.66
CA MET A 354 9.82 15.16 -4.33
C MET A 354 11.22 15.76 -4.27
N GLU A 355 11.97 15.82 -5.38
CA GLU A 355 13.29 16.45 -5.42
C GLU A 355 13.27 17.92 -4.94
N GLN A 356 12.16 18.64 -5.15
CA GLN A 356 11.99 20.03 -4.73
C GLN A 356 11.75 20.18 -3.21
N LEU A 357 11.33 19.12 -2.52
CA LEU A 357 10.96 19.13 -1.10
C LEU A 357 12.20 18.95 -0.23
N SER A 358 12.99 20.01 -0.05
CA SER A 358 14.29 19.94 0.64
C SER A 358 14.22 19.90 2.17
N ASN A 359 13.04 20.16 2.75
CA ASN A 359 12.83 20.22 4.20
C ASN A 359 12.27 18.94 4.82
N LEU A 360 12.01 17.91 4.00
CA LEU A 360 11.48 16.63 4.47
C LEU A 360 12.39 16.00 5.53
N ASP A 361 11.80 15.67 6.67
CA ASP A 361 12.40 14.83 7.71
C ASP A 361 11.71 13.45 7.81
N SER A 362 10.50 13.32 7.24
CA SER A 362 9.68 12.12 7.33
C SER A 362 8.88 11.91 6.03
N VAL A 363 8.86 10.68 5.51
CA VAL A 363 8.10 10.32 4.30
C VAL A 363 7.42 8.98 4.46
N ARG A 364 6.15 8.91 4.03
CA ARG A 364 5.37 7.68 3.93
C ARG A 364 4.95 7.45 2.48
N LEU A 365 5.47 6.39 1.85
CA LEU A 365 5.27 6.07 0.43
C LEU A 365 4.94 4.59 0.22
N ASP A 366 4.38 3.92 1.23
CA ASP A 366 4.03 2.50 1.20
C ASP A 366 2.96 2.16 0.16
N GLY A 367 2.96 0.91 -0.33
CA GLY A 367 1.88 0.41 -1.18
C GLY A 367 1.78 1.06 -2.57
N ASN A 368 2.91 1.56 -3.09
CA ASN A 368 3.01 2.12 -4.43
C ASN A 368 3.73 1.14 -5.38
N GLN A 369 4.13 1.63 -6.56
CA GLN A 369 4.91 0.88 -7.56
C GLN A 369 6.31 1.48 -7.75
N ILE A 370 6.90 2.00 -6.68
CA ILE A 370 8.20 2.68 -6.74
C ILE A 370 9.30 1.64 -6.97
N MET A 371 10.09 1.82 -8.02
CA MET A 371 11.24 0.95 -8.35
C MET A 371 12.58 1.53 -7.91
N SER A 372 12.69 2.87 -7.87
CA SER A 372 13.89 3.60 -7.44
C SER A 372 13.51 4.76 -6.53
N ILE A 373 14.36 5.03 -5.54
CA ILE A 373 14.24 6.12 -4.58
C ILE A 373 15.26 7.25 -4.82
N ASP A 374 15.79 7.37 -6.03
CA ASP A 374 16.76 8.42 -6.42
C ASP A 374 16.26 9.84 -6.11
N PHE A 375 14.94 10.07 -6.18
CA PHE A 375 14.32 11.35 -5.84
C PHE A 375 14.48 11.75 -4.36
N LEU A 376 14.86 10.82 -3.48
CA LEU A 376 15.20 11.10 -2.08
C LEU A 376 16.68 11.49 -1.90
N ALA A 377 17.54 11.27 -2.90
CA ALA A 377 18.98 11.49 -2.75
C ALA A 377 19.31 12.91 -2.26
N GLY A 378 20.21 13.00 -1.28
CA GLY A 378 20.63 14.27 -0.69
C GLY A 378 19.66 14.92 0.31
N LYS A 379 18.53 14.27 0.65
CA LYS A 379 17.63 14.73 1.73
C LYS A 379 18.15 14.35 3.11
N GLU A 380 19.28 14.92 3.49
CA GLU A 380 20.04 14.55 4.70
C GLU A 380 19.26 14.70 6.02
N LYS A 381 18.16 15.48 6.03
CA LYS A 381 17.25 15.64 7.18
C LYS A 381 16.31 14.46 7.43
N LEU A 382 16.19 13.53 6.47
CA LEU A 382 15.30 12.37 6.61
C LEU A 382 15.72 11.51 7.79
N SER A 383 14.78 11.38 8.73
CA SER A 383 14.88 10.62 9.96
C SER A 383 13.94 9.41 9.99
N TRP A 384 12.87 9.45 9.19
CA TRP A 384 11.85 8.41 9.12
C TRP A 384 11.39 8.17 7.68
N ILE A 385 11.48 6.91 7.22
CA ILE A 385 11.15 6.52 5.85
C ILE A 385 10.33 5.23 5.89
N GLN A 386 9.10 5.29 5.39
CA GLN A 386 8.27 4.14 5.08
C GLN A 386 8.14 3.95 3.57
N LEU A 387 8.61 2.82 3.08
CA LEU A 387 8.65 2.41 1.67
C LEU A 387 8.15 0.98 1.46
N SER A 388 7.46 0.43 2.46
CA SER A 388 6.95 -0.95 2.41
C SER A 388 6.02 -1.18 1.21
N ASP A 389 5.91 -2.41 0.73
CA ASP A 389 5.01 -2.80 -0.37
C ASP A 389 5.25 -1.99 -1.66
N ASN A 390 6.51 -1.98 -2.13
CA ASN A 390 6.96 -1.34 -3.37
C ASN A 390 7.79 -2.33 -4.21
N GLN A 391 8.51 -1.83 -5.23
CA GLN A 391 9.34 -2.64 -6.14
C GLN A 391 10.83 -2.21 -6.08
N ILE A 392 11.28 -1.73 -4.93
CA ILE A 392 12.63 -1.17 -4.75
C ILE A 392 13.66 -2.29 -4.68
N THR A 393 14.75 -2.13 -5.42
CA THR A 393 15.88 -3.09 -5.40
C THR A 393 17.18 -2.49 -4.85
N ASP A 394 17.31 -1.16 -4.83
CA ASP A 394 18.54 -0.46 -4.46
C ASP A 394 18.30 0.59 -3.36
N LEU A 395 19.07 0.47 -2.28
CA LEU A 395 19.09 1.39 -1.13
C LEU A 395 20.30 2.35 -1.17
N SER A 396 21.14 2.31 -2.20
CA SER A 396 22.29 3.21 -2.30
C SER A 396 21.96 4.71 -2.21
N PRO A 397 20.78 5.21 -2.66
CA PRO A 397 20.45 6.64 -2.56
C PRO A 397 20.36 7.19 -1.11
N ILE A 398 20.11 6.32 -0.12
CA ILE A 398 19.93 6.75 1.28
C ILE A 398 21.23 6.78 2.09
N TYR A 399 22.39 6.44 1.49
CA TYR A 399 23.65 6.28 2.23
C TYR A 399 24.10 7.53 3.02
N SER A 400 23.66 8.71 2.58
CA SER A 400 24.02 10.00 3.18
C SER A 400 23.08 10.42 4.32
N PHE A 401 22.00 9.68 4.61
CA PHE A 401 20.98 10.10 5.59
C PHE A 401 21.43 9.79 7.02
N LYS A 402 22.31 10.63 7.56
CA LYS A 402 22.96 10.37 8.86
C LYS A 402 22.00 10.46 10.04
N ASP A 403 20.88 11.14 9.88
CA ASP A 403 19.85 11.28 10.91
C ASP A 403 18.74 10.23 10.79
N LEU A 404 18.82 9.30 9.82
CA LEU A 404 17.85 8.23 9.63
C LEU A 404 17.79 7.31 10.86
N ARG A 405 16.61 7.24 11.47
CA ARG A 405 16.29 6.41 12.65
C ARG A 405 15.36 5.26 12.30
N VAL A 406 14.44 5.47 11.37
CA VAL A 406 13.46 4.46 10.97
C VAL A 406 13.54 4.25 9.46
N LEU A 407 13.74 3.00 9.06
CA LEU A 407 13.68 2.56 7.68
C LEU A 407 12.83 1.29 7.60
N GLU A 408 11.65 1.43 7.00
CA GLU A 408 10.77 0.31 6.70
C GLU A 408 10.72 0.11 5.19
N VAL A 409 11.24 -1.02 4.73
CA VAL A 409 11.33 -1.38 3.31
C VAL A 409 10.75 -2.77 3.06
N LYS A 410 9.86 -3.18 3.95
CA LYS A 410 9.23 -4.50 3.93
C LYS A 410 8.51 -4.76 2.61
N ASN A 411 8.52 -6.00 2.13
CA ASN A 411 7.89 -6.41 0.88
C ASN A 411 8.38 -5.60 -0.33
N ASN A 412 9.71 -5.55 -0.48
CA ASN A 412 10.40 -5.05 -1.65
C ASN A 412 11.42 -6.10 -2.14
N PRO A 413 11.70 -6.22 -3.44
CA PRO A 413 12.67 -7.17 -4.01
C PRO A 413 14.14 -6.75 -3.75
N ILE A 414 14.47 -6.39 -2.51
CA ILE A 414 15.80 -5.95 -2.10
C ILE A 414 16.66 -7.20 -1.87
N SER A 415 17.69 -7.37 -2.69
CA SER A 415 18.65 -8.48 -2.56
C SER A 415 20.02 -8.04 -2.04
N SER A 416 20.22 -6.76 -1.77
CA SER A 416 21.46 -6.20 -1.21
C SER A 416 21.18 -5.06 -0.24
N LEU A 417 21.94 -5.02 0.84
CA LEU A 417 21.92 -3.93 1.83
C LEU A 417 22.95 -2.83 1.52
N ALA A 418 23.52 -2.81 0.32
CA ALA A 418 24.45 -1.75 -0.06
C ALA A 418 23.78 -0.37 0.09
N GLY A 419 24.45 0.55 0.80
CA GLY A 419 23.93 1.89 1.10
C GLY A 419 23.60 2.10 2.58
N ILE A 420 23.30 1.05 3.35
CA ILE A 420 22.89 1.22 4.76
C ILE A 420 24.07 1.31 5.74
N GLU A 421 25.29 0.94 5.31
CA GLU A 421 26.45 0.78 6.19
C GLU A 421 26.88 2.09 6.88
N GLY A 422 26.43 3.23 6.34
CA GLY A 422 26.70 4.56 6.86
C GLY A 422 25.62 5.14 7.79
N LEU A 423 24.53 4.40 8.06
CA LEU A 423 23.37 4.88 8.82
C LEU A 423 23.57 4.69 10.33
N ALA A 424 24.46 5.49 10.90
CA ALA A 424 24.89 5.35 12.30
C ALA A 424 23.77 5.55 13.33
N ASN A 425 22.67 6.22 12.96
CA ASN A 425 21.56 6.50 13.85
C ASN A 425 20.35 5.58 13.67
N LEU A 426 20.42 4.57 12.80
CA LEU A 426 19.29 3.69 12.55
C LEU A 426 18.91 2.92 13.82
N ARG A 427 17.63 2.98 14.20
CA ARG A 427 17.03 2.34 15.39
C ARG A 427 16.06 1.24 14.99
N ILE A 428 15.25 1.50 13.96
CA ILE A 428 14.23 0.58 13.47
C ILE A 428 14.56 0.29 12.02
N LEU A 429 14.75 -0.99 11.73
CA LEU A 429 14.97 -1.49 10.38
C LEU A 429 14.04 -2.68 10.15
N ASP A 430 13.05 -2.51 9.27
CA ASP A 430 12.21 -3.62 8.84
C ASP A 430 12.58 -4.04 7.41
N LEU A 431 13.17 -5.24 7.31
CA LEU A 431 13.61 -5.91 6.08
C LEU A 431 12.72 -7.13 5.77
N SER A 432 11.62 -7.31 6.48
CA SER A 432 10.73 -8.45 6.27
C SER A 432 10.28 -8.53 4.81
N LEU A 433 10.08 -9.74 4.28
CA LEU A 433 9.61 -9.95 2.91
C LEU A 433 10.55 -9.41 1.82
N THR A 434 11.86 -9.36 2.08
CA THR A 434 12.87 -9.00 1.09
C THR A 434 13.63 -10.21 0.56
N ASP A 435 14.33 -10.06 -0.57
CA ASP A 435 15.07 -11.13 -1.25
C ASP A 435 16.54 -11.22 -0.80
N LEU A 436 16.82 -10.83 0.45
CA LEU A 436 18.17 -10.89 1.02
C LEU A 436 18.59 -12.32 1.31
N THR A 437 19.84 -12.67 0.99
CA THR A 437 20.42 -13.99 1.31
C THR A 437 21.38 -13.94 2.51
N GLU A 438 21.84 -12.75 2.91
CA GLU A 438 22.79 -12.56 4.01
C GLU A 438 22.60 -11.22 4.73
N LEU A 439 23.11 -11.13 5.97
CA LEU A 439 22.98 -9.96 6.85
C LEU A 439 24.34 -9.34 7.21
N SER A 440 25.39 -9.66 6.45
CA SER A 440 26.78 -9.29 6.75
C SER A 440 26.96 -7.76 6.92
N ALA A 441 26.24 -6.96 6.11
CA ALA A 441 26.24 -5.49 6.19
C ALA A 441 25.74 -4.95 7.54
N LEU A 442 24.88 -5.68 8.24
CA LEU A 442 24.34 -5.27 9.54
C LEU A 442 25.36 -5.47 10.66
N GLU A 443 26.39 -6.31 10.51
CA GLU A 443 27.30 -6.65 11.62
C GLU A 443 28.05 -5.45 12.22
N ALA A 444 28.21 -4.39 11.42
CA ALA A 444 28.91 -3.15 11.79
C ALA A 444 27.99 -2.10 12.42
N MET A 445 26.67 -2.31 12.44
CA MET A 445 25.73 -1.40 13.06
C MET A 445 25.64 -1.68 14.57
N ASP A 446 25.50 -0.62 15.37
CA ASP A 446 25.55 -0.68 16.84
C ASP A 446 24.33 -0.05 17.52
N THR A 447 23.42 0.53 16.75
CA THR A 447 22.34 1.40 17.25
C THR A 447 20.93 0.85 17.04
N LEU A 448 20.76 -0.26 16.32
CA LEU A 448 19.44 -0.87 16.14
C LEU A 448 18.84 -1.24 17.50
N GLY A 449 17.56 -0.93 17.68
CA GLY A 449 16.70 -1.43 18.75
C GLY A 449 15.70 -2.47 18.24
N TYR A 450 15.30 -2.36 16.97
CA TYR A 450 14.39 -3.28 16.29
C TYR A 450 14.95 -3.71 14.93
N LEU A 451 14.86 -5.01 14.62
CA LEU A 451 15.18 -5.58 13.32
C LEU A 451 14.08 -6.57 12.89
N GLY A 452 13.31 -6.21 11.86
CA GLY A 452 12.30 -7.08 11.24
C GLY A 452 12.89 -7.93 10.12
N LEU A 453 12.73 -9.25 10.21
CA LEU A 453 13.19 -10.28 9.27
C LEU A 453 12.13 -11.37 9.10
N LEU A 454 10.86 -10.97 9.11
CA LEU A 454 9.75 -11.89 8.90
C LEU A 454 9.70 -12.30 7.43
N ASP A 455 9.43 -13.59 7.23
CA ASP A 455 9.06 -14.21 5.95
C ASP A 455 10.11 -13.89 4.85
N MET A 456 11.36 -14.25 5.13
CA MET A 456 12.53 -14.04 4.25
C MET A 456 12.71 -15.26 3.32
N PRO A 457 12.17 -15.26 2.09
CA PRO A 457 11.98 -16.48 1.29
C PRO A 457 13.28 -17.18 0.87
N VAL A 458 14.38 -16.43 0.76
CA VAL A 458 15.67 -16.95 0.26
C VAL A 458 16.78 -16.92 1.32
N MET A 459 16.48 -16.48 2.54
CA MET A 459 17.46 -16.38 3.61
C MET A 459 17.54 -17.70 4.40
N ASP A 460 18.74 -18.28 4.49
CA ASP A 460 18.97 -19.40 5.40
C ASP A 460 19.02 -18.90 6.85
N LEU A 461 17.94 -19.18 7.59
CA LEU A 461 17.79 -18.87 9.02
C LEU A 461 17.96 -20.10 9.92
N THR A 462 18.46 -21.22 9.39
CA THR A 462 18.63 -22.46 10.17
C THR A 462 19.68 -22.31 11.27
N GLU A 463 19.60 -23.17 12.30
CA GLU A 463 20.57 -23.19 13.40
C GLU A 463 22.00 -23.39 12.85
N ASN A 464 22.93 -22.53 13.26
CA ASN A 464 24.33 -22.45 12.79
C ASN A 464 24.56 -21.82 11.40
N SER A 465 23.53 -21.32 10.70
CA SER A 465 23.71 -20.50 9.50
C SER A 465 24.45 -19.18 9.82
N PRO A 466 25.14 -18.56 8.85
CA PRO A 466 25.76 -17.24 9.05
C PRO A 466 24.75 -16.18 9.47
N SER A 467 23.58 -16.13 8.83
CA SER A 467 22.52 -15.17 9.15
C SER A 467 21.99 -15.37 10.56
N ARG A 468 21.81 -16.63 11.01
CA ARG A 468 21.42 -16.91 12.41
C ARG A 468 22.48 -16.43 13.39
N ALA A 469 23.77 -16.62 13.11
CA ALA A 469 24.85 -16.11 13.95
C ALA A 469 24.87 -14.57 14.02
N THR A 470 24.56 -13.88 12.91
CA THR A 470 24.37 -12.42 12.90
C THR A 470 23.19 -12.00 13.78
N ILE A 471 22.05 -12.71 13.70
CA ILE A 471 20.87 -12.45 14.54
C ILE A 471 21.21 -12.63 16.03
N GLU A 472 21.85 -13.74 16.41
CA GLU A 472 22.22 -14.00 17.81
C GLU A 472 23.11 -12.89 18.39
N LYS A 473 24.03 -12.35 17.59
CA LYS A 473 24.88 -11.21 17.97
C LYS A 473 24.05 -9.94 18.26
N TRP A 474 22.95 -9.73 17.56
CA TRP A 474 22.04 -8.61 17.77
C TRP A 474 21.15 -8.83 18.99
N GLU A 475 20.60 -10.03 19.16
CA GLU A 475 19.86 -10.43 20.37
C GLU A 475 20.74 -10.23 21.63
N ASP A 476 22.02 -10.61 21.57
CA ASP A 476 23.01 -10.41 22.65
C ASP A 476 23.28 -8.93 22.96
N LYS A 477 23.09 -8.03 21.98
CA LYS A 477 23.17 -6.57 22.17
C LYS A 477 21.87 -5.98 22.74
N GLY A 478 20.81 -6.78 22.93
CA GLY A 478 19.50 -6.35 23.42
C GLY A 478 18.58 -5.81 22.32
N VAL A 479 18.88 -6.08 21.05
CA VAL A 479 18.01 -5.72 19.93
C VAL A 479 16.87 -6.71 19.83
N TYR A 480 15.65 -6.21 19.66
CA TYR A 480 14.50 -7.04 19.36
C TYR A 480 14.56 -7.43 17.89
N VAL A 481 14.81 -8.72 17.62
CA VAL A 481 14.83 -9.26 16.25
C VAL A 481 13.59 -10.11 16.05
N ASP A 482 12.74 -9.70 15.12
CA ASP A 482 11.52 -10.41 14.76
C ASP A 482 11.78 -11.25 13.50
N PHE A 483 11.86 -12.58 13.65
CA PHE A 483 12.16 -13.49 12.55
C PHE A 483 11.49 -14.85 12.77
N PHE A 484 11.23 -15.57 11.68
CA PHE A 484 10.75 -16.96 11.78
C PHE A 484 11.91 -17.90 12.03
N ASN A 485 11.83 -18.68 13.11
CA ASN A 485 12.76 -19.76 13.36
C ASN A 485 12.32 -21.01 12.58
N PRO A 486 13.08 -21.47 11.56
CA PRO A 486 12.72 -22.64 10.75
C PRO A 486 12.60 -23.93 11.58
N ALA A 487 13.19 -23.97 12.77
CA ALA A 487 13.04 -25.11 13.68
C ALA A 487 11.60 -25.31 14.21
N ASN A 488 10.72 -24.32 14.01
CA ASN A 488 9.34 -24.31 14.50
C ASN A 488 8.31 -24.25 13.34
N GLU A 489 8.63 -24.84 12.19
CA GLU A 489 7.72 -24.89 11.03
C GLU A 489 6.51 -25.81 11.28
N LEU A 490 5.30 -25.31 10.96
CA LEU A 490 4.08 -26.08 10.83
C LEU A 490 3.85 -26.37 9.35
N GLU A 491 3.55 -27.63 9.02
CA GLU A 491 3.22 -28.02 7.66
C GLU A 491 1.75 -28.48 7.56
N GLY A 492 1.01 -27.90 6.63
CA GLY A 492 -0.30 -28.37 6.18
C GLY A 492 -1.48 -27.96 7.07
N VAL A 493 -1.29 -27.01 7.98
CA VAL A 493 -2.32 -26.44 8.86
C VAL A 493 -3.08 -25.32 8.15
N LEU A 494 -2.40 -24.43 7.42
CA LEU A 494 -2.98 -23.33 6.65
C LEU A 494 -3.55 -23.82 5.32
N GLN A 495 -4.81 -23.49 5.05
CA GLN A 495 -5.51 -23.80 3.82
C GLN A 495 -6.01 -22.52 3.16
N VAL A 496 -5.88 -22.42 1.83
CA VAL A 496 -6.38 -21.28 1.05
C VAL A 496 -7.68 -21.68 0.38
N GLU A 497 -8.77 -21.03 0.78
CA GLU A 497 -10.14 -21.36 0.36
C GLU A 497 -10.53 -20.61 -0.93
N GLU A 498 -10.18 -19.33 -1.01
CA GLU A 498 -10.56 -18.45 -2.12
C GLU A 498 -9.55 -17.33 -2.29
N VAL A 499 -9.24 -16.98 -3.54
CA VAL A 499 -8.47 -15.77 -3.90
C VAL A 499 -9.23 -15.06 -5.01
N SER A 500 -9.53 -13.78 -4.79
CA SER A 500 -10.24 -12.93 -5.75
C SER A 500 -9.35 -11.75 -6.19
N THR A 501 -9.92 -10.81 -6.95
CA THR A 501 -9.22 -9.56 -7.30
C THR A 501 -8.97 -8.65 -6.11
N ASN A 502 -9.70 -8.81 -5.01
CA ASN A 502 -9.62 -7.92 -3.85
C ASN A 502 -9.76 -8.62 -2.48
N SER A 503 -9.68 -9.94 -2.43
CA SER A 503 -9.81 -10.69 -1.19
C SER A 503 -9.03 -12.00 -1.23
N ILE A 504 -8.61 -12.45 -0.06
CA ILE A 504 -8.02 -13.76 0.18
C ILE A 504 -8.76 -14.39 1.36
N ARG A 505 -9.32 -15.58 1.18
CA ARG A 505 -9.96 -16.37 2.23
C ARG A 505 -9.08 -17.56 2.58
N ILE A 506 -8.78 -17.71 3.86
CA ILE A 506 -8.02 -18.82 4.41
C ILE A 506 -8.82 -19.59 5.47
N SER A 507 -8.39 -20.80 5.74
CA SER A 507 -8.83 -21.62 6.87
C SER A 507 -7.65 -22.34 7.50
N TRP A 508 -7.83 -22.81 8.73
CA TRP A 508 -6.83 -23.62 9.43
C TRP A 508 -7.49 -24.73 10.24
N GLU A 509 -6.71 -25.71 10.70
CA GLU A 509 -7.17 -26.70 11.66
C GLU A 509 -6.43 -26.54 13.00
N ASN A 510 -7.16 -26.51 14.11
CA ASN A 510 -6.53 -26.53 15.43
C ASN A 510 -6.11 -27.96 15.80
N GLY A 511 -4.84 -28.12 16.18
CA GLY A 511 -4.30 -29.38 16.69
C GLY A 511 -4.70 -29.64 18.14
N ASN A 512 -4.41 -30.84 18.64
CA ASN A 512 -4.60 -31.15 20.07
C ASN A 512 -3.54 -30.48 20.98
N ASP A 513 -2.37 -30.17 20.41
CA ASP A 513 -1.19 -29.73 21.14
C ASP A 513 -0.76 -28.30 20.75
N TYR A 514 -1.46 -27.64 19.83
CA TYR A 514 -1.22 -26.26 19.43
C TYR A 514 -2.52 -25.50 19.17
N GLU A 515 -2.48 -24.18 19.35
CA GLU A 515 -3.60 -23.28 19.09
C GLU A 515 -3.13 -22.14 18.20
N ILE A 516 -3.85 -21.86 17.10
CA ILE A 516 -3.57 -20.69 16.26
C ILE A 516 -4.01 -19.46 17.03
N ASP A 517 -3.06 -18.55 17.24
CA ASP A 517 -3.25 -17.34 18.04
C ASP A 517 -3.26 -16.09 17.16
N THR A 518 -2.46 -16.09 16.08
CA THR A 518 -2.29 -14.91 15.22
C THR A 518 -2.27 -15.31 13.76
N ILE A 519 -2.87 -14.46 12.92
CA ILE A 519 -2.79 -14.54 11.46
C ILE A 519 -2.12 -13.25 10.98
N ARG A 520 -1.27 -13.32 9.97
CA ARG A 520 -0.61 -12.17 9.37
C ARG A 520 -0.84 -12.12 7.87
N LEU A 521 -1.04 -10.92 7.32
CA LEU A 521 -1.04 -10.65 5.87
C LEU A 521 0.05 -9.62 5.59
N ASN A 522 1.00 -9.96 4.72
CA ASN A 522 2.25 -9.20 4.56
C ASN A 522 2.79 -8.81 5.93
N GLY A 523 2.90 -9.73 6.88
CA GLY A 523 3.36 -9.44 8.26
C GLY A 523 2.44 -8.57 9.15
N ASP A 524 1.41 -7.91 8.63
CA ASP A 524 0.45 -7.17 9.46
C ASP A 524 -0.44 -8.14 10.24
N THR A 525 -0.62 -7.88 11.54
CA THR A 525 -1.29 -8.81 12.46
C THR A 525 -2.81 -8.66 12.41
N HIS A 526 -3.49 -9.78 12.22
CA HIS A 526 -4.93 -9.95 12.28
C HIS A 526 -5.28 -10.95 13.38
N SER A 527 -6.16 -10.55 14.29
CA SER A 527 -6.74 -11.47 15.26
C SER A 527 -7.88 -12.26 14.60
N PRO A 528 -7.80 -13.60 14.56
CA PRO A 528 -8.94 -14.38 14.12
C PRO A 528 -10.13 -14.19 15.07
N GLU A 529 -11.30 -13.85 14.54
CA GLU A 529 -12.57 -13.98 15.28
C GLU A 529 -12.84 -15.46 15.62
N GLU A 530 -13.77 -15.74 16.54
CA GLU A 530 -14.16 -17.12 16.89
C GLU A 530 -14.39 -17.98 15.64
N GLY A 531 -13.49 -18.93 15.37
CA GLY A 531 -13.57 -19.79 14.19
C GLY A 531 -12.21 -20.29 13.71
N THR A 532 -12.22 -20.96 12.56
CA THR A 532 -11.02 -21.49 11.90
C THR A 532 -10.90 -21.01 10.46
N THR A 533 -11.47 -19.84 10.16
CA THR A 533 -11.43 -19.20 8.83
C THR A 533 -11.25 -17.71 8.96
N TYR A 534 -10.52 -17.08 8.04
CA TYR A 534 -10.36 -15.64 7.97
C TYR A 534 -10.47 -15.16 6.52
N THR A 535 -10.96 -13.94 6.29
CA THR A 535 -11.05 -13.35 4.95
C THR A 535 -10.45 -11.95 4.97
N PHE A 536 -9.31 -11.81 4.31
CA PHE A 536 -8.74 -10.52 3.96
C PHE A 536 -9.55 -9.92 2.82
N THR A 537 -9.88 -8.63 2.92
CA THR A 537 -10.68 -7.90 1.91
C THR A 537 -10.00 -6.59 1.57
N ASN A 538 -10.49 -5.86 0.56
CA ASN A 538 -9.92 -4.60 0.08
C ASN A 538 -8.46 -4.72 -0.37
N LEU A 539 -8.08 -5.88 -0.87
CA LEU A 539 -6.74 -6.10 -1.41
C LEU A 539 -6.62 -5.50 -2.82
N SER A 540 -5.42 -5.04 -3.15
CA SER A 540 -5.08 -4.57 -4.49
C SER A 540 -4.99 -5.77 -5.43
N SER A 541 -5.53 -5.62 -6.65
CA SER A 541 -5.57 -6.69 -7.64
C SER A 541 -4.19 -6.97 -8.25
N GLY A 542 -3.88 -8.23 -8.55
CA GLY A 542 -2.61 -8.63 -9.16
C GLY A 542 -1.39 -8.49 -8.25
N GLN A 543 -1.59 -8.26 -6.95
CA GLN A 543 -0.52 -8.02 -5.99
C GLN A 543 -0.13 -9.28 -5.23
N LYS A 544 1.16 -9.37 -4.87
CA LYS A 544 1.72 -10.41 -4.02
C LYS A 544 1.31 -10.16 -2.57
N TYR A 545 0.79 -11.20 -1.93
CA TYR A 545 0.45 -11.24 -0.52
C TYR A 545 1.10 -12.44 0.16
N ILE A 546 1.55 -12.26 1.39
CA ILE A 546 2.19 -13.30 2.20
C ILE A 546 1.34 -13.52 3.43
N VAL A 547 0.72 -14.70 3.52
CA VAL A 547 -0.17 -15.06 4.62
C VAL A 547 0.56 -15.99 5.56
N THR A 548 0.63 -15.62 6.84
CA THR A 548 1.34 -16.40 7.85
C THR A 548 0.42 -16.68 9.02
N ILE A 549 0.29 -17.95 9.41
CA ILE A 549 -0.35 -18.31 10.68
C ILE A 549 0.69 -18.59 11.74
N GLN A 550 0.41 -18.14 12.96
CA GLN A 550 1.22 -18.37 14.13
C GLN A 550 0.42 -19.21 15.13
N ALA A 551 1.01 -20.31 15.56
CA ALA A 551 0.47 -21.19 16.60
C ALA A 551 1.33 -21.17 17.86
N PHE A 552 0.70 -21.35 19.00
CA PHE A 552 1.37 -21.61 20.26
C PHE A 552 1.29 -23.10 20.60
N ASP A 553 2.44 -23.75 20.78
CA ASP A 553 2.51 -25.10 21.34
C ASP A 553 2.10 -25.06 22.82
N THR A 554 0.94 -25.65 23.11
CA THR A 554 0.32 -25.68 24.44
C THR A 554 1.12 -26.51 25.46
N THR A 555 2.10 -27.29 25.02
CA THR A 555 2.92 -28.18 25.83
C THR A 555 4.33 -27.66 26.10
N SER A 556 4.93 -26.96 25.13
CA SER A 556 6.32 -26.49 25.20
C SER A 556 6.46 -24.96 25.28
N SER A 557 5.36 -24.22 25.05
CA SER A 557 5.37 -22.76 24.87
C SER A 557 6.21 -22.28 23.69
N ALA A 558 6.58 -23.18 22.77
CA ALA A 558 7.18 -22.82 21.50
C ALA A 558 6.14 -22.14 20.60
N VAL A 559 6.59 -21.15 19.84
CA VAL A 559 5.77 -20.51 18.80
C VAL A 559 6.14 -21.13 17.46
N MET A 560 5.14 -21.61 16.73
CA MET A 560 5.28 -22.28 15.45
C MET A 560 4.53 -21.55 14.34
N TYR A 561 4.93 -21.73 13.09
CA TYR A 561 4.43 -20.91 11.98
C TYR A 561 4.24 -21.70 10.69
N GLU A 562 3.28 -21.27 9.87
CA GLU A 562 3.14 -21.70 8.48
C GLU A 562 2.84 -20.50 7.59
N THR A 563 3.57 -20.38 6.49
CA THR A 563 3.49 -19.24 5.56
C THR A 563 3.11 -19.72 4.17
N VAL A 564 2.21 -18.98 3.50
CA VAL A 564 1.85 -19.18 2.09
C VAL A 564 1.94 -17.86 1.34
N VAL A 565 2.59 -17.88 0.17
CA VAL A 565 2.64 -16.73 -0.75
C VAL A 565 1.52 -16.86 -1.78
N LEU A 566 0.74 -15.79 -1.93
CA LEU A 566 -0.45 -15.71 -2.77
C LEU A 566 -0.41 -14.47 -3.65
N HIS A 567 -1.16 -14.51 -4.75
CA HIS A 567 -1.36 -13.34 -5.60
C HIS A 567 -2.86 -13.12 -5.78
N THR A 568 -3.36 -11.92 -5.48
CA THR A 568 -4.73 -11.56 -5.86
C THR A 568 -4.86 -11.59 -7.39
N LEU A 569 -6.06 -11.87 -7.87
CA LEU A 569 -6.34 -11.87 -9.30
C LEU A 569 -6.19 -10.44 -9.86
N ALA A 570 -5.75 -10.30 -11.11
CA ALA A 570 -5.67 -8.99 -11.75
C ALA A 570 -7.07 -8.39 -12.00
N ALA A 571 -7.23 -7.08 -11.83
CA ALA A 571 -8.48 -6.40 -12.16
C ALA A 571 -8.75 -6.49 -13.68
N PRO A 572 -10.01 -6.67 -14.10
CA PRO A 572 -10.37 -6.58 -15.51
C PRO A 572 -9.97 -5.22 -16.07
N LYS A 573 -9.41 -5.18 -17.28
CA LYS A 573 -9.00 -3.93 -17.94
C LYS A 573 -10.25 -3.15 -18.39
N ASP A 574 -10.36 -1.89 -17.97
CA ASP A 574 -11.31 -0.93 -18.52
C ASP A 574 -10.89 -0.59 -19.97
N ASP A 575 -11.59 -1.17 -20.95
CA ASP A 575 -11.46 -0.77 -22.35
C ASP A 575 -12.23 0.54 -22.64
N GLU A 576 -11.60 1.39 -23.47
CA GLU A 576 -12.00 2.70 -24.01
C GLU A 576 -13.47 2.85 -24.53
N PRO A 577 -13.99 4.09 -24.69
CA PRO A 577 -15.41 4.40 -24.56
C PRO A 577 -16.27 3.90 -25.73
N VAL A 578 -17.29 3.10 -25.41
CA VAL A 578 -18.33 2.71 -26.36
C VAL A 578 -19.37 3.83 -26.51
N ASN A 579 -19.47 4.34 -27.74
CA ASN A 579 -20.49 5.26 -28.26
C ASN A 579 -21.93 4.83 -27.86
N PRO A 580 -22.80 5.74 -27.37
CA PRO A 580 -24.04 5.36 -26.72
C PRO A 580 -25.17 5.20 -27.75
N GLU A 581 -25.66 3.97 -27.94
CA GLU A 581 -27.04 3.70 -28.37
C GLU A 581 -27.33 2.19 -28.29
N GLU A 582 -27.84 1.73 -27.14
CA GLU A 582 -29.03 0.86 -26.98
C GLU A 582 -29.02 0.07 -25.65
N PRO A 583 -30.20 -0.22 -25.06
CA PRO A 583 -30.36 -0.32 -23.62
C PRO A 583 -30.13 -1.73 -23.06
N ASN A 584 -29.26 -1.77 -22.05
CA ASN A 584 -29.28 -2.62 -20.85
C ASN A 584 -29.95 -4.01 -20.99
N LYS A 585 -29.10 -5.02 -21.22
CA LYS A 585 -29.29 -6.37 -20.67
C LYS A 585 -28.01 -6.72 -19.92
N GLY A 586 -28.12 -6.88 -18.60
CA GLY A 586 -27.03 -7.39 -17.78
C GLY A 586 -26.58 -8.75 -18.31
N GLU A 587 -25.33 -8.80 -18.78
CA GLU A 587 -24.58 -10.02 -18.94
C GLU A 587 -23.70 -10.14 -17.69
N SER A 588 -24.03 -11.13 -16.86
CA SER A 588 -23.08 -11.66 -15.89
C SER A 588 -21.84 -12.10 -16.66
N GLU A 589 -20.65 -11.65 -16.26
CA GLU A 589 -19.41 -12.17 -16.81
C GLU A 589 -19.43 -13.71 -16.75
N PRO A 590 -19.08 -14.40 -17.85
CA PRO A 590 -19.12 -15.86 -17.88
C PRO A 590 -18.10 -16.43 -16.89
N LYS A 591 -18.59 -17.16 -15.87
CA LYS A 591 -17.77 -17.74 -14.81
C LYS A 591 -16.74 -18.74 -15.37
N THR A 592 -15.48 -18.57 -15.00
CA THR A 592 -14.41 -19.54 -15.23
C THR A 592 -14.47 -20.63 -14.16
N VAL A 593 -14.34 -21.89 -14.57
CA VAL A 593 -14.16 -23.03 -13.66
C VAL A 593 -12.73 -23.53 -13.80
N VAL A 594 -11.96 -23.45 -12.72
CA VAL A 594 -10.58 -23.93 -12.67
C VAL A 594 -10.56 -25.34 -12.11
N ALA A 595 -9.98 -26.27 -12.86
CA ALA A 595 -9.65 -27.62 -12.44
C ALA A 595 -8.15 -27.72 -12.22
N VAL A 596 -7.73 -28.25 -11.06
CA VAL A 596 -6.32 -28.46 -10.71
C VAL A 596 -6.07 -29.97 -10.62
N PRO A 597 -5.92 -30.67 -11.76
CA PRO A 597 -5.79 -32.12 -11.74
C PRO A 597 -4.45 -32.55 -11.15
N ALA A 598 -4.49 -33.55 -10.27
CA ALA A 598 -3.27 -34.21 -9.81
C ALA A 598 -2.57 -34.89 -11.01
N VAL A 599 -1.28 -34.61 -11.18
CA VAL A 599 -0.48 -35.19 -12.26
C VAL A 599 0.14 -36.51 -11.78
N THR A 600 -0.27 -37.63 -12.38
CA THR A 600 0.23 -38.97 -12.02
C THR A 600 0.90 -39.63 -13.22
N ASN A 601 2.18 -39.96 -13.12
CA ASN A 601 2.99 -40.55 -14.21
C ASN A 601 2.93 -39.76 -15.52
N GLY A 602 3.07 -38.43 -15.47
CA GLY A 602 3.00 -37.63 -16.69
C GLY A 602 1.58 -37.29 -17.16
N LYS A 603 0.52 -37.73 -16.46
CA LYS A 603 -0.86 -37.57 -16.92
C LYS A 603 -1.72 -36.76 -15.97
N ALA A 604 -2.35 -35.71 -16.49
CA ALA A 604 -3.37 -34.92 -15.85
C ALA A 604 -4.75 -35.38 -16.34
N SER A 605 -5.56 -35.95 -15.45
CA SER A 605 -6.93 -36.35 -15.77
C SER A 605 -7.91 -35.47 -15.01
N VAL A 606 -8.86 -34.89 -15.73
CA VAL A 606 -9.84 -33.97 -15.15
C VAL A 606 -11.12 -34.71 -14.81
N SER A 607 -11.80 -34.33 -13.71
CA SER A 607 -13.02 -35.02 -13.28
C SER A 607 -14.25 -34.58 -14.07
N ASN A 608 -15.25 -35.46 -14.21
CA ASN A 608 -16.54 -35.09 -14.80
C ASN A 608 -17.31 -34.08 -13.95
N GLU A 609 -17.05 -34.02 -12.64
CA GLU A 609 -17.72 -33.09 -11.73
C GLU A 609 -17.28 -31.65 -11.98
N GLU A 610 -15.98 -31.42 -12.25
CA GLU A 610 -15.45 -30.10 -12.59
C GLU A 610 -15.99 -29.60 -13.93
N VAL A 611 -16.03 -30.48 -14.94
CA VAL A 611 -16.62 -30.16 -16.26
C VAL A 611 -18.12 -29.82 -16.15
N ALA A 612 -18.83 -30.50 -15.24
CA ALA A 612 -20.24 -30.25 -15.01
C ALA A 612 -20.53 -28.86 -14.40
N LYS A 613 -19.58 -28.28 -13.65
CA LYS A 613 -19.72 -26.95 -13.02
C LYS A 613 -19.67 -25.79 -14.03
N VAL A 614 -19.14 -26.02 -15.23
CA VAL A 614 -19.04 -24.97 -16.26
C VAL A 614 -20.43 -24.50 -16.67
N GLU A 615 -20.67 -23.20 -16.65
CA GLU A 615 -21.92 -22.57 -17.09
C GLU A 615 -21.91 -22.34 -18.62
N ALA A 616 -23.07 -22.07 -19.21
CA ALA A 616 -23.16 -21.84 -20.66
C ALA A 616 -22.36 -20.59 -21.08
N GLY A 617 -21.46 -20.72 -22.05
CA GLY A 617 -20.53 -19.67 -22.48
C GLY A 617 -19.33 -19.44 -21.55
N GLY A 618 -19.15 -20.25 -20.49
CA GLY A 618 -18.05 -20.16 -19.54
C GLY A 618 -16.71 -20.68 -20.08
N THR A 619 -15.64 -20.46 -19.31
CA THR A 619 -14.30 -21.01 -19.59
C THR A 619 -14.02 -22.19 -18.66
N PHE A 620 -13.55 -23.30 -19.21
CA PHE A 620 -13.00 -24.40 -18.42
C PHE A 620 -11.48 -24.32 -18.44
N GLU A 621 -10.86 -24.01 -17.31
CA GLU A 621 -9.41 -23.91 -17.18
C GLU A 621 -8.84 -25.15 -16.50
N VAL A 622 -7.79 -25.73 -17.08
CA VAL A 622 -6.99 -26.79 -16.49
C VAL A 622 -5.66 -26.17 -16.05
N SER A 623 -5.51 -25.92 -14.74
CA SER A 623 -4.28 -25.36 -14.18
C SER A 623 -3.38 -26.48 -13.67
N LEU A 624 -2.21 -26.63 -14.28
CA LEU A 624 -1.22 -27.63 -13.95
C LEU A 624 -0.31 -27.14 -12.81
N VAL A 625 -0.03 -28.03 -11.86
CA VAL A 625 0.99 -27.83 -10.83
C VAL A 625 2.08 -28.88 -11.09
N THR A 626 3.27 -28.43 -11.48
CA THR A 626 4.34 -29.28 -12.00
C THR A 626 5.53 -29.35 -11.04
N GLU A 627 6.08 -30.55 -10.81
CA GLU A 627 7.35 -30.72 -10.08
C GLU A 627 8.54 -30.28 -10.95
N GLU A 628 9.62 -29.77 -10.34
CA GLU A 628 10.80 -29.19 -11.04
C GLU A 628 11.43 -30.08 -12.15
N ASN A 629 11.24 -31.40 -12.10
CA ASN A 629 11.85 -32.34 -13.05
C ASN A 629 10.89 -32.88 -14.12
N GLN A 630 9.63 -32.44 -14.14
CA GLN A 630 8.63 -32.98 -15.06
C GLN A 630 8.55 -32.18 -16.36
N GLN A 631 9.12 -32.74 -17.44
CA GLN A 631 9.23 -32.06 -18.75
C GLN A 631 8.09 -32.37 -19.73
N GLU A 632 7.24 -33.36 -19.46
CA GLU A 632 6.17 -33.79 -20.38
C GLU A 632 4.89 -34.10 -19.60
N ILE A 633 3.76 -33.52 -20.05
CA ILE A 633 2.45 -33.66 -19.43
C ILE A 633 1.39 -33.94 -20.50
N ASP A 634 0.67 -35.04 -20.32
CA ASP A 634 -0.50 -35.46 -21.09
C ASP A 634 -1.78 -35.07 -20.34
N ILE A 635 -2.57 -34.17 -20.91
CA ILE A 635 -3.91 -33.81 -20.41
C ILE A 635 -4.93 -34.66 -21.15
N VAL A 636 -5.62 -35.52 -20.41
CA VAL A 636 -6.58 -36.46 -20.97
C VAL A 636 -8.00 -35.96 -20.75
N LEU A 637 -8.69 -35.66 -21.85
CA LEU A 637 -10.11 -35.29 -21.88
C LEU A 637 -10.91 -36.37 -22.61
N THR A 638 -11.97 -36.86 -21.97
CA THR A 638 -12.87 -37.84 -22.58
C THR A 638 -13.79 -37.21 -23.63
N LYS A 639 -14.25 -38.02 -24.57
CA LYS A 639 -15.27 -37.63 -25.55
C LYS A 639 -16.50 -37.02 -24.90
N GLU A 640 -16.97 -37.59 -23.79
CA GLU A 640 -18.14 -37.09 -23.06
C GLU A 640 -17.90 -35.70 -22.44
N GLN A 641 -16.72 -35.45 -21.88
CA GLN A 641 -16.37 -34.15 -21.30
C GLN A 641 -16.30 -33.06 -22.39
N LEU A 642 -15.63 -33.35 -23.51
CA LEU A 642 -15.55 -32.41 -24.64
C LEU A 642 -16.92 -32.12 -25.24
N LYS A 643 -17.78 -33.13 -25.32
CA LYS A 643 -19.16 -32.95 -25.77
C LYS A 643 -19.94 -32.06 -24.82
N GLU A 644 -19.83 -32.26 -23.51
CA GLU A 644 -20.52 -31.44 -22.51
C GLU A 644 -20.08 -29.97 -22.58
N LEU A 645 -18.77 -29.72 -22.67
CA LEU A 645 -18.24 -28.37 -22.82
C LEU A 645 -18.71 -27.71 -24.12
N LYS A 646 -18.77 -28.46 -25.24
CA LYS A 646 -19.31 -27.98 -26.53
C LYS A 646 -20.80 -27.66 -26.47
N ASP A 647 -21.60 -28.53 -25.84
CA ASP A 647 -23.05 -28.31 -25.68
C ASP A 647 -23.34 -27.05 -24.85
N LYS A 648 -22.41 -26.68 -23.95
CA LYS A 648 -22.43 -25.44 -23.17
C LYS A 648 -21.85 -24.23 -23.91
N GLY A 649 -21.25 -24.41 -25.09
CA GLY A 649 -20.58 -23.32 -25.82
C GLY A 649 -19.37 -22.75 -25.06
N ALA A 650 -18.71 -23.56 -24.23
CA ALA A 650 -17.57 -23.13 -23.42
C ALA A 650 -16.28 -22.98 -24.24
N SER A 651 -15.26 -22.38 -23.65
CA SER A 651 -13.86 -22.45 -24.10
C SER A 651 -13.04 -23.36 -23.19
N LEU A 652 -11.89 -23.85 -23.67
CA LEU A 652 -10.94 -24.61 -22.87
C LEU A 652 -9.65 -23.80 -22.73
N SER A 653 -9.19 -23.58 -21.50
CA SER A 653 -7.89 -22.99 -21.18
C SER A 653 -7.02 -24.05 -20.52
N VAL A 654 -5.73 -24.06 -20.82
CA VAL A 654 -4.74 -24.93 -20.17
C VAL A 654 -3.58 -24.06 -19.75
N LYS A 655 -3.31 -24.04 -18.45
CA LYS A 655 -2.31 -23.17 -17.86
C LYS A 655 -1.25 -23.98 -17.13
N ASP A 656 0.00 -23.70 -17.43
CA ASP A 656 1.18 -24.13 -16.68
C ASP A 656 1.90 -22.89 -16.10
N GLN A 657 2.96 -23.08 -15.31
CA GLN A 657 3.72 -22.00 -14.69
C GLN A 657 4.32 -20.99 -15.69
N GLU A 658 4.60 -21.41 -16.92
CA GLU A 658 5.30 -20.59 -17.93
C GLU A 658 4.51 -20.34 -19.21
N VAL A 659 3.42 -21.07 -19.44
CA VAL A 659 2.62 -20.96 -20.68
C VAL A 659 1.13 -21.21 -20.44
N THR A 660 0.29 -20.41 -21.10
CA THR A 660 -1.16 -20.59 -21.16
C THR A 660 -1.61 -20.83 -22.60
N LEU A 661 -2.48 -21.83 -22.80
CA LEU A 661 -3.07 -22.21 -24.08
C LEU A 661 -4.59 -22.03 -24.03
N GLY A 662 -5.13 -21.20 -24.92
CA GLY A 662 -6.58 -20.97 -25.06
C GLY A 662 -7.15 -21.63 -26.32
N PHE A 663 -8.11 -22.53 -26.15
CA PHE A 663 -8.70 -23.32 -27.22
C PHE A 663 -10.18 -23.01 -27.43
N PRO A 664 -10.61 -22.68 -28.67
CA PRO A 664 -12.00 -22.80 -29.04
C PRO A 664 -12.37 -24.29 -29.15
N LEU A 665 -13.46 -24.72 -28.52
CA LEU A 665 -13.84 -26.14 -28.49
C LEU A 665 -14.21 -26.73 -29.86
N SER A 666 -14.45 -25.86 -30.85
CA SER A 666 -14.72 -26.20 -32.25
C SER A 666 -13.59 -26.99 -32.91
N ILE A 667 -12.33 -26.82 -32.46
CA ILE A 667 -11.16 -27.48 -33.05
C ILE A 667 -11.07 -28.96 -32.68
N PHE A 668 -11.68 -29.36 -31.57
CA PHE A 668 -11.63 -30.73 -31.12
C PHE A 668 -12.70 -31.55 -31.85
N ALA A 669 -12.40 -32.77 -32.29
CA ALA A 669 -13.40 -33.79 -32.62
C ALA A 669 -14.18 -34.24 -31.36
N GLU A 670 -15.33 -34.91 -31.55
CA GLU A 670 -16.01 -35.63 -30.45
C GLU A 670 -15.34 -37.01 -30.24
N GLU A 671 -14.07 -37.03 -29.85
CA GLU A 671 -13.31 -38.24 -29.55
C GLU A 671 -12.44 -38.00 -28.30
N ASP A 672 -11.97 -39.07 -27.67
CA ASP A 672 -11.02 -38.95 -26.56
C ASP A 672 -9.77 -38.19 -27.03
N THR A 673 -9.37 -37.18 -26.26
CA THR A 673 -8.31 -36.25 -26.63
C THR A 673 -7.20 -36.27 -25.59
N ASN A 674 -5.97 -36.37 -26.07
CA ASN A 674 -4.76 -36.11 -25.31
C ASN A 674 -4.13 -34.82 -25.82
N LEU A 675 -3.99 -33.83 -24.94
CA LEU A 675 -3.22 -32.62 -25.20
C LEU A 675 -1.90 -32.74 -24.44
N GLN A 676 -0.81 -32.80 -25.19
CA GLN A 676 0.54 -32.92 -24.66
C GLN A 676 1.24 -31.57 -24.65
N LEU A 677 1.78 -31.21 -23.48
CA LEU A 677 2.67 -30.08 -23.27
C LEU A 677 4.05 -30.63 -22.93
N LYS A 678 5.05 -30.34 -23.76
CA LYS A 678 6.41 -30.81 -23.55
C LYS A 678 7.39 -29.65 -23.52
N LYS A 679 7.98 -29.41 -22.35
CA LYS A 679 9.05 -28.42 -22.15
C LYS A 679 10.35 -28.96 -22.73
N LEU A 680 10.98 -28.19 -23.61
CA LEU A 680 12.26 -28.51 -24.25
C LEU A 680 13.41 -27.74 -23.58
N PRO A 681 14.67 -28.16 -23.80
CA PRO A 681 15.83 -27.41 -23.35
C PRO A 681 15.80 -25.96 -23.84
N ALA A 682 16.35 -25.04 -23.02
CA ALA A 682 16.43 -23.64 -23.37
C ALA A 682 17.20 -23.44 -24.69
N VAL A 683 16.69 -22.53 -25.52
CA VAL A 683 17.35 -22.08 -26.76
C VAL A 683 18.01 -20.75 -26.46
N ASN A 684 19.23 -20.55 -26.96
CA ASN A 684 19.94 -19.29 -26.76
C ASN A 684 19.12 -18.11 -27.28
N ASP A 685 19.18 -16.99 -26.57
CA ASP A 685 18.46 -15.74 -26.86
C ASP A 685 16.92 -15.82 -26.74
N ALA A 686 16.37 -16.99 -26.42
CA ALA A 686 14.94 -17.12 -26.13
C ALA A 686 14.62 -16.35 -24.83
N ARG A 687 13.55 -15.56 -24.89
CA ARG A 687 13.02 -14.79 -23.76
C ARG A 687 11.89 -15.52 -23.05
N SER A 688 11.51 -16.72 -23.47
CA SER A 688 10.58 -17.60 -22.73
C SER A 688 11.10 -19.03 -22.72
N ALA A 689 10.46 -19.90 -21.93
CA ALA A 689 10.62 -21.33 -22.09
C ALA A 689 10.20 -21.81 -23.50
N VAL A 690 10.74 -22.96 -23.92
CA VAL A 690 10.50 -23.56 -25.23
C VAL A 690 9.57 -24.75 -25.06
N TYR A 691 8.44 -24.75 -25.77
CA TYR A 691 7.42 -25.80 -25.64
C TYR A 691 7.07 -26.44 -26.98
N ASP A 692 6.93 -27.77 -26.98
CA ASP A 692 6.35 -28.57 -28.04
C ASP A 692 4.93 -28.99 -27.64
N PHE A 693 3.94 -28.63 -28.47
CA PHE A 693 2.53 -28.94 -28.21
C PHE A 693 2.02 -29.98 -29.20
N THR A 694 1.30 -30.98 -28.71
CA THR A 694 0.68 -32.01 -29.55
C THR A 694 -0.75 -32.31 -29.12
N ILE A 695 -1.70 -32.30 -30.06
CA ILE A 695 -3.06 -32.79 -29.84
C ILE A 695 -3.22 -34.15 -30.53
N THR A 696 -3.65 -35.16 -29.78
CA THR A 696 -4.02 -36.47 -30.31
C THR A 696 -5.50 -36.74 -30.03
N GLN A 697 -6.29 -37.02 -31.07
CA GLN A 697 -7.71 -37.35 -30.94
C GLN A 697 -7.96 -38.76 -31.48
N GLY A 698 -8.34 -39.69 -30.60
CA GLY A 698 -8.31 -41.12 -30.90
C GLY A 698 -6.91 -41.57 -31.31
N ASP A 699 -6.76 -42.05 -32.56
CA ASP A 699 -5.48 -42.51 -33.13
C ASP A 699 -4.81 -41.45 -34.04
N THR A 700 -5.32 -40.21 -34.09
CA THR A 700 -4.88 -39.18 -35.06
C THR A 700 -4.24 -37.99 -34.36
N ILE A 701 -3.05 -37.56 -34.81
CA ILE A 701 -2.43 -36.31 -34.40
C ILE A 701 -3.05 -35.17 -35.21
N VAL A 702 -3.50 -34.11 -34.51
CA VAL A 702 -4.07 -32.91 -35.11
C VAL A 702 -3.03 -31.81 -35.08
N SER A 703 -2.50 -31.44 -36.25
CA SER A 703 -1.43 -30.46 -36.39
C SER A 703 -1.90 -29.10 -36.94
N GLN A 704 -3.11 -29.01 -37.51
CA GLN A 704 -3.69 -27.78 -38.06
C GLN A 704 -5.16 -27.66 -37.68
N PHE A 705 -5.62 -26.42 -37.49
CA PHE A 705 -6.95 -26.06 -37.00
C PHE A 705 -7.60 -24.99 -37.87
N SER A 706 -8.93 -24.97 -37.94
CA SER A 706 -9.69 -23.98 -38.72
C SER A 706 -9.93 -22.67 -37.97
N GLU A 707 -9.82 -22.70 -36.64
CA GLU A 707 -9.94 -21.55 -35.75
C GLU A 707 -8.66 -21.43 -34.92
N PRO A 708 -8.22 -20.19 -34.62
CA PRO A 708 -6.95 -19.99 -33.94
C PRO A 708 -7.00 -20.41 -32.48
N VAL A 709 -5.90 -21.00 -32.03
CA VAL A 709 -5.55 -21.24 -30.62
C VAL A 709 -4.72 -20.06 -30.13
N THR A 710 -4.99 -19.59 -28.91
CA THR A 710 -4.22 -18.54 -28.25
C THR A 710 -3.04 -19.16 -27.50
N LEU A 711 -1.85 -18.60 -27.67
CA LEU A 711 -0.63 -18.96 -26.93
C LEU A 711 -0.19 -17.74 -26.13
N THR A 712 0.07 -17.91 -24.84
CA THR A 712 0.55 -16.84 -23.95
C THR A 712 1.76 -17.35 -23.18
N PHE A 713 2.91 -16.69 -23.35
CA PHE A 713 4.18 -17.08 -22.73
C PHE A 713 4.62 -16.06 -21.70
N ASN A 714 5.05 -16.53 -20.53
CA ASN A 714 5.78 -15.70 -19.57
C ASN A 714 7.19 -15.41 -20.11
N VAL A 715 7.63 -14.16 -20.01
CA VAL A 715 8.89 -13.72 -20.62
C VAL A 715 9.88 -13.12 -19.62
N ASN A 716 11.16 -13.39 -19.84
CA ASN A 716 12.26 -12.73 -19.14
C ASN A 716 12.56 -11.36 -19.79
N LEU A 717 12.46 -10.31 -18.98
CA LEU A 717 12.67 -8.92 -19.36
C LEU A 717 14.09 -8.41 -19.09
N ASP A 718 14.97 -9.23 -18.52
CA ASP A 718 16.33 -8.87 -18.19
C ASP A 718 17.08 -8.34 -19.43
N GLY A 719 17.68 -7.16 -19.28
CA GLY A 719 18.47 -6.51 -20.31
C GLY A 719 17.69 -6.11 -21.57
N LEU A 720 16.35 -6.05 -21.51
CA LEU A 720 15.50 -5.64 -22.64
C LEU A 720 15.22 -4.14 -22.62
N GLU A 721 15.51 -3.43 -23.71
CA GLU A 721 15.25 -1.99 -23.81
C GLU A 721 13.78 -1.66 -24.12
N ASP A 722 13.11 -2.50 -24.91
CA ASP A 722 11.70 -2.30 -25.32
C ASP A 722 10.95 -3.65 -25.38
N PRO A 723 10.08 -3.93 -24.40
CA PRO A 723 9.25 -5.13 -24.36
C PRO A 723 8.31 -5.31 -25.55
N SER A 724 7.96 -4.24 -26.28
CA SER A 724 7.11 -4.34 -27.46
C SER A 724 7.77 -5.11 -28.61
N ASN A 725 9.10 -5.27 -28.58
CA ASN A 725 9.87 -6.06 -29.53
C ASN A 725 9.76 -7.57 -29.32
N LEU A 726 9.20 -8.03 -28.19
CA LEU A 726 9.01 -9.45 -27.95
C LEU A 726 7.90 -10.01 -28.85
N LYS A 727 8.19 -11.12 -29.53
CA LYS A 727 7.26 -11.80 -30.43
C LYS A 727 7.38 -13.32 -30.29
N VAL A 728 6.27 -14.01 -30.47
CA VAL A 728 6.20 -15.48 -30.53
C VAL A 728 6.69 -15.96 -31.90
N PHE A 729 7.53 -16.99 -31.87
CA PHE A 729 8.03 -17.70 -33.03
C PHE A 729 7.65 -19.18 -32.94
N TYR A 730 7.53 -19.82 -34.10
CA TYR A 730 7.43 -21.28 -34.20
C TYR A 730 8.61 -21.85 -34.97
N PHE A 731 9.01 -23.08 -34.65
CA PHE A 731 10.08 -23.76 -35.36
C PHE A 731 9.51 -24.49 -36.58
N ASN A 732 9.87 -24.06 -37.79
CA ASN A 732 9.51 -24.77 -38.99
C ASN A 732 10.46 -25.97 -39.20
N GLU A 733 9.94 -27.18 -39.01
CA GLU A 733 10.75 -28.40 -39.14
C GLU A 733 11.25 -28.68 -40.56
N GLU A 734 10.64 -28.12 -41.60
CA GLU A 734 11.04 -28.32 -43.00
C GLU A 734 12.22 -27.43 -43.36
N THR A 735 12.15 -26.15 -42.99
CA THR A 735 13.19 -25.16 -43.26
C THR A 735 14.31 -25.21 -42.21
N LYS A 736 14.01 -25.78 -41.02
CA LYS A 736 14.86 -25.72 -39.82
C LYS A 736 15.13 -24.29 -39.41
N GLU A 737 14.12 -23.43 -39.47
CA GLU A 737 14.23 -22.01 -39.10
C GLU A 737 13.07 -21.60 -38.17
N TRP A 738 13.33 -20.65 -37.28
CA TRP A 738 12.30 -20.01 -36.47
C TRP A 738 11.55 -18.98 -37.33
N GLU A 739 10.23 -19.08 -37.36
CA GLU A 739 9.36 -18.21 -38.14
C GLU A 739 8.45 -17.39 -37.23
N LEU A 740 8.34 -16.10 -37.54
CA LEU A 740 7.58 -15.13 -36.75
C LEU A 740 6.08 -15.37 -36.87
N ILE A 741 5.39 -15.47 -35.73
CA ILE A 741 3.92 -15.45 -35.64
C ILE A 741 3.43 -14.04 -35.33
N GLY A 742 4.17 -13.31 -34.51
CA GLY A 742 3.80 -12.00 -34.00
C GLY A 742 3.52 -12.06 -32.51
N GLY A 743 2.57 -11.25 -32.04
CA GLY A 743 2.14 -11.26 -30.65
C GLY A 743 2.28 -9.90 -29.98
N THR A 744 1.50 -9.73 -28.93
CA THR A 744 1.41 -8.50 -28.15
C THR A 744 2.00 -8.77 -26.78
N TYR A 745 2.95 -7.92 -26.39
CA TYR A 745 3.48 -7.92 -25.04
C TYR A 745 2.54 -7.15 -24.12
N GLU A 746 2.23 -7.73 -22.97
CA GLU A 746 1.45 -7.10 -21.92
C GLU A 746 1.77 -7.77 -20.58
N ASN A 747 2.12 -6.98 -19.56
CA ASN A 747 2.29 -7.44 -18.17
C ASN A 747 3.22 -8.67 -17.98
N GLY A 748 4.39 -8.69 -18.63
CA GLY A 748 5.33 -9.80 -18.48
C GLY A 748 4.98 -11.05 -19.30
N GLU A 749 3.94 -10.97 -20.14
CA GLU A 749 3.51 -12.04 -21.03
C GLU A 749 3.51 -11.58 -22.49
N VAL A 750 3.69 -12.54 -23.41
CA VAL A 750 3.50 -12.30 -24.85
C VAL A 750 2.45 -13.25 -25.38
N THR A 751 1.37 -12.67 -25.91
CA THR A 751 0.22 -13.42 -26.44
C THR A 751 0.17 -13.39 -27.96
N ALA A 752 -0.01 -14.55 -28.59
CA ALA A 752 -0.18 -14.69 -30.04
C ALA A 752 -1.26 -15.73 -30.38
N GLN A 753 -1.71 -15.74 -31.64
CA GLN A 753 -2.67 -16.72 -32.14
C GLN A 753 -2.06 -17.58 -33.25
N THR A 754 -2.35 -18.88 -33.24
CA THR A 754 -1.87 -19.84 -34.24
C THR A 754 -2.98 -20.78 -34.71
N ASN A 755 -2.92 -21.22 -35.97
CA ASN A 755 -3.81 -22.23 -36.54
C ASN A 755 -3.13 -23.61 -36.69
N HIS A 756 -1.98 -23.80 -36.07
CA HIS A 756 -1.25 -25.07 -36.09
C HIS A 756 -0.48 -25.24 -34.78
N PHE A 757 -0.02 -26.46 -34.50
CA PHE A 757 0.89 -26.75 -33.40
C PHE A 757 2.27 -27.17 -33.92
N SER A 758 3.29 -26.82 -33.15
CA SER A 758 4.72 -26.94 -33.42
C SER A 758 5.48 -26.67 -32.10
N ILE A 759 6.78 -26.40 -32.21
CA ILE A 759 7.62 -25.91 -31.13
C ILE A 759 7.57 -24.37 -31.11
N TYR A 760 7.34 -23.77 -29.95
CA TYR A 760 7.18 -22.32 -29.78
C TYR A 760 8.09 -21.75 -28.69
N THR A 761 8.48 -20.50 -28.88
CA THR A 761 9.16 -19.67 -27.88
C THR A 761 9.05 -18.18 -28.25
N VAL A 762 9.50 -17.29 -27.37
CA VAL A 762 9.54 -15.84 -27.59
C VAL A 762 10.96 -15.36 -27.84
N PHE A 763 11.13 -14.51 -28.86
CA PHE A 763 12.38 -13.79 -29.11
C PHE A 763 12.13 -12.27 -29.18
N GLU A 764 13.19 -11.50 -28.95
CA GLU A 764 13.22 -10.06 -29.22
C GLU A 764 13.50 -9.81 -30.71
N VAL A 765 12.68 -8.97 -31.35
CA VAL A 765 12.87 -8.57 -32.76
C VAL A 765 13.59 -7.23 -32.82
N THR A 766 14.80 -7.21 -33.38
CA THR A 766 15.55 -5.96 -33.58
C THR A 766 15.08 -5.21 -34.82
N SER A 767 15.41 -3.92 -34.92
CA SER A 767 15.01 -3.03 -36.02
C SER A 767 15.51 -3.41 -37.43
N SER A 768 16.37 -4.43 -37.56
CA SER A 768 16.74 -5.05 -38.85
C SER A 768 15.84 -6.22 -39.28
N GLY A 769 14.97 -6.71 -38.40
CA GLY A 769 14.13 -7.89 -38.64
C GLY A 769 14.88 -9.22 -38.61
N ASP A 770 16.14 -9.24 -38.16
CA ASP A 770 16.95 -10.45 -38.05
C ASP A 770 16.55 -11.28 -36.81
N VAL A 771 16.40 -12.60 -37.02
CA VAL A 771 16.13 -13.60 -35.98
C VAL A 771 17.46 -14.14 -35.40
N PRO A 772 17.55 -14.44 -34.08
CA PRO A 772 18.72 -15.11 -33.51
C PRO A 772 19.02 -16.47 -34.18
N SER A 773 20.28 -16.91 -34.11
CA SER A 773 20.86 -17.95 -34.95
C SER A 773 20.10 -19.30 -34.98
N ASN A 774 20.17 -19.97 -36.14
CA ASN A 774 19.57 -21.27 -36.44
C ASN A 774 20.08 -22.39 -35.49
N GLN A 775 19.45 -22.54 -34.33
CA GLN A 775 19.67 -23.64 -33.40
C GLN A 775 18.46 -24.57 -33.38
N ASN A 776 18.72 -25.84 -33.65
CA ASN A 776 17.71 -26.89 -33.58
C ASN A 776 17.42 -27.23 -32.09
N PRO A 777 16.18 -27.05 -31.60
CA PRO A 777 15.83 -27.32 -30.21
C PRO A 777 16.05 -28.79 -29.78
N ALA A 778 16.25 -29.71 -30.73
CA ALA A 778 16.55 -31.12 -30.45
C ALA A 778 18.04 -31.46 -30.23
N ASN A 779 18.98 -30.52 -30.34
CA ASN A 779 20.43 -30.80 -30.37
C ASN A 779 21.29 -30.01 -29.35
N ALA A 780 20.69 -29.37 -28.33
CA ALA A 780 21.41 -28.49 -27.39
C ALA A 780 22.40 -29.19 -26.43
N GLU A 781 22.57 -30.52 -26.50
CA GLU A 781 23.49 -31.28 -25.61
C GLU A 781 24.90 -31.52 -26.18
N SER A 782 25.29 -31.00 -27.37
CA SER A 782 26.57 -31.40 -28.00
C SER A 782 27.72 -30.38 -28.04
N ASP A 783 27.57 -29.17 -27.47
CA ASP A 783 28.60 -28.12 -27.62
C ASP A 783 29.50 -27.89 -26.38
N GLU A 784 29.48 -28.80 -25.40
CA GLU A 784 30.47 -28.83 -24.30
C GLU A 784 31.60 -29.86 -24.55
N GLU A 785 32.37 -29.75 -25.63
CA GLU A 785 33.72 -30.36 -25.67
C GLU A 785 34.56 -29.88 -26.87
N ALA A 786 35.35 -28.81 -26.70
CA ALA A 786 36.69 -28.67 -27.30
C ALA A 786 37.38 -27.35 -26.90
N GLY A 787 38.55 -27.45 -26.25
CA GLY A 787 39.66 -26.52 -26.53
C GLY A 787 40.43 -25.92 -25.36
N ILE A 788 41.28 -26.74 -24.74
CA ILE A 788 42.36 -26.35 -23.82
C ILE A 788 43.46 -25.53 -24.55
N THR A 789 43.69 -24.27 -24.09
CA THR A 789 44.94 -23.46 -23.85
C THR A 789 46.09 -23.41 -24.92
N PRO A 790 47.15 -22.54 -24.85
CA PRO A 790 47.62 -21.71 -23.72
C PRO A 790 48.27 -20.33 -23.98
N GLU A 791 48.39 -19.60 -22.85
CA GLU A 791 49.51 -18.75 -22.36
C GLU A 791 50.23 -17.75 -23.29
N GLU A 792 50.30 -16.49 -22.86
CA GLU A 792 51.58 -15.90 -22.41
C GLU A 792 51.39 -14.72 -21.44
N ASN A 793 52.09 -14.81 -20.31
CA ASN A 793 52.34 -13.78 -19.30
C ASN A 793 53.32 -12.71 -19.83
N ASP A 794 53.11 -11.44 -19.48
CA ASP A 794 54.07 -10.56 -18.76
C ASP A 794 53.39 -9.18 -18.61
N SER A 795 52.91 -8.81 -17.43
CA SER A 795 53.61 -8.23 -16.28
C SER A 795 53.91 -6.73 -16.37
N ASP A 796 53.44 -6.09 -15.29
CA ASP A 796 53.94 -4.90 -14.61
C ASP A 796 53.86 -3.48 -15.23
N GLN A 797 52.88 -2.77 -14.65
CA GLN A 797 53.06 -1.65 -13.74
C GLN A 797 53.59 -0.29 -14.25
N THR A 798 52.70 0.68 -14.03
CA THR A 798 52.90 1.96 -13.31
C THR A 798 53.32 3.23 -14.06
N THR A 799 52.41 4.22 -13.86
CA THR A 799 52.63 5.60 -13.42
C THR A 799 52.84 6.73 -14.44
N VAL A 800 51.81 7.59 -14.47
CA VAL A 800 51.77 9.08 -14.41
C VAL A 800 52.61 9.87 -15.42
N GLU A 801 51.96 10.61 -16.32
CA GLU A 801 51.85 12.09 -16.29
C GLU A 801 51.24 12.65 -17.58
N SER A 802 50.34 13.61 -17.36
CA SER A 802 49.89 14.74 -18.19
C SER A 802 50.61 15.02 -19.52
N SER A 803 49.83 15.46 -20.54
CA SER A 803 49.97 16.77 -21.22
C SER A 803 49.27 16.78 -22.60
N GLN A 804 48.22 17.59 -22.77
CA GLN A 804 47.99 18.32 -24.03
C GLN A 804 49.14 19.37 -24.22
N PRO A 805 49.41 20.02 -25.39
CA PRO A 805 48.47 20.36 -26.48
C PRO A 805 49.03 20.38 -27.93
N GLY A 806 48.17 20.64 -28.92
CA GLY A 806 48.47 21.62 -29.98
C GLY A 806 48.74 21.16 -31.44
N THR A 807 47.73 21.41 -32.29
CA THR A 807 47.77 22.16 -33.58
C THR A 807 48.40 21.63 -34.88
N ASN A 808 47.54 21.68 -35.91
CA ASN A 808 47.70 22.18 -37.30
C ASN A 808 48.57 21.44 -38.34
N GLN A 809 47.93 21.05 -39.47
CA GLN A 809 48.00 21.72 -40.79
C GLN A 809 47.43 20.77 -41.88
N GLN A 810 46.34 21.18 -42.56
CA GLN A 810 46.33 21.73 -43.93
C GLN A 810 46.74 20.75 -45.04
N THR A 811 45.84 20.47 -45.99
CA THR A 811 46.08 20.78 -47.41
C THR A 811 44.80 20.70 -48.24
N GLU A 812 44.58 21.77 -49.00
CA GLU A 812 43.61 21.94 -50.08
C GLU A 812 43.95 21.03 -51.27
N ASN A 813 42.95 20.62 -52.06
CA ASN A 813 42.87 21.07 -53.46
C ASN A 813 41.54 20.73 -54.13
N THR A 814 41.00 21.77 -54.75
CA THR A 814 39.81 21.91 -55.58
C THR A 814 40.05 21.40 -57.02
N VAL A 815 38.96 21.28 -57.78
CA VAL A 815 38.72 21.65 -59.21
C VAL A 815 37.61 20.72 -59.73
N GLU A 816 36.36 21.20 -59.76
CA GLU A 816 35.59 21.66 -60.96
C GLU A 816 35.23 20.55 -61.97
N ASN A 817 34.11 20.56 -62.70
CA ASN A 817 32.79 21.20 -62.70
C ASN A 817 32.10 20.66 -63.98
N LYS A 818 30.78 20.91 -64.12
CA LYS A 818 29.96 20.91 -65.36
C LYS A 818 29.44 19.58 -65.91
N ASP A 819 28.24 19.46 -66.48
CA ASP A 819 27.06 20.31 -66.76
C ASP A 819 25.93 19.25 -66.99
N ALA A 820 24.78 19.28 -66.32
CA ALA A 820 23.56 20.05 -66.60
C ALA A 820 22.73 19.59 -67.82
N VAL A 821 21.40 19.53 -67.61
CA VAL A 821 20.29 19.92 -68.51
C VAL A 821 19.27 18.83 -68.94
N GLN A 822 18.08 18.91 -68.31
CA GLN A 822 16.68 18.92 -68.85
C GLN A 822 16.17 17.73 -69.69
N SER A 823 14.88 17.41 -69.82
CA SER A 823 13.57 17.81 -69.25
C SER A 823 12.50 16.99 -70.00
N GLU A 824 11.29 16.89 -69.44
CA GLU A 824 9.96 16.96 -70.10
C GLU A 824 8.95 15.87 -69.68
N ASP A 825 7.78 16.42 -69.32
CA ASP A 825 6.48 15.82 -69.06
C ASP A 825 5.90 15.00 -70.22
N ILE A 826 4.88 14.16 -69.93
CA ILE A 826 3.51 14.28 -70.49
C ILE A 826 2.55 13.26 -69.84
N GLN A 827 1.31 13.74 -69.70
CA GLN A 827 0.09 13.27 -69.06
C GLN A 827 -0.59 11.97 -69.58
N ASN A 828 -1.42 11.41 -68.68
CA ASN A 828 -2.77 10.81 -68.82
C ASN A 828 -3.05 9.71 -69.87
N ASN A 829 -3.56 8.55 -69.42
CA ASN A 829 -4.98 8.20 -69.64
C ASN A 829 -5.50 6.97 -68.87
N GLU A 830 -6.81 7.00 -68.65
CA GLU A 830 -7.75 6.10 -67.97
C GLU A 830 -7.75 4.61 -68.38
N SER A 831 -8.11 3.72 -67.43
CA SER A 831 -9.36 2.92 -67.42
C SER A 831 -9.22 1.48 -66.84
N ASP A 832 -10.16 1.19 -65.94
CA ASP A 832 -10.86 -0.07 -65.64
C ASP A 832 -10.15 -1.36 -65.13
N GLN A 833 -10.72 -1.84 -64.01
CA GLN A 833 -10.90 -3.24 -63.56
C GLN A 833 -9.63 -4.01 -63.14
N THR A 834 -9.56 -4.76 -62.04
CA THR A 834 -10.53 -5.46 -61.18
C THR A 834 -9.81 -5.91 -59.90
N THR A 835 -10.56 -6.03 -58.82
CA THR A 835 -10.22 -6.72 -57.57
C THR A 835 -9.77 -8.16 -57.80
N GLU A 836 -8.64 -8.57 -57.23
CA GLU A 836 -8.37 -9.94 -56.79
C GLU A 836 -7.24 -9.93 -55.75
N THR A 837 -7.62 -9.99 -54.47
CA THR A 837 -6.70 -10.21 -53.35
C THR A 837 -6.23 -11.65 -53.41
N GLN A 838 -4.96 -11.89 -53.76
CA GLN A 838 -4.36 -13.21 -53.67
C GLN A 838 -4.19 -13.59 -52.20
N LYS A 839 -4.82 -14.70 -51.85
CA LYS A 839 -4.71 -15.44 -50.59
C LYS A 839 -3.33 -16.13 -50.59
N ASN A 840 -2.41 -15.68 -49.73
CA ASN A 840 -1.20 -16.45 -49.42
C ASN A 840 -1.62 -17.63 -48.53
N GLU A 841 -1.70 -18.83 -49.10
CA GLU A 841 -1.77 -20.06 -48.33
C GLU A 841 -0.34 -20.47 -47.91
N LEU A 842 -0.15 -20.67 -46.60
CA LEU A 842 1.10 -21.12 -45.97
C LEU A 842 1.30 -22.64 -46.19
N PRO A 843 2.56 -23.15 -46.15
CA PRO A 843 2.86 -24.55 -46.44
C PRO A 843 2.37 -25.52 -45.34
N ASP A 844 1.98 -26.73 -45.76
CA ASP A 844 1.58 -27.83 -44.88
C ASP A 844 2.77 -28.38 -44.09
N THR A 845 3.00 -27.88 -42.87
CA THR A 845 3.94 -28.50 -41.94
C THR A 845 3.26 -29.67 -41.22
N ALA A 846 3.84 -30.85 -41.35
CA ALA A 846 3.51 -32.01 -40.54
C ALA A 846 4.80 -32.75 -40.20
N THR A 847 4.95 -33.15 -38.94
CA THR A 847 4.87 -34.54 -38.44
C THR A 847 4.92 -35.67 -39.50
N ASN A 848 5.73 -35.57 -40.55
CA ASN A 848 5.78 -36.54 -41.64
C ASN A 848 6.82 -37.62 -41.37
N THR A 849 7.87 -37.32 -40.61
CA THR A 849 8.90 -38.31 -40.29
C THR A 849 8.35 -39.38 -39.34
N PHE A 850 7.52 -38.99 -38.37
CA PHE A 850 6.88 -39.93 -37.44
C PHE A 850 5.81 -40.79 -38.13
N ASN A 851 5.00 -40.20 -39.02
CA ASN A 851 3.98 -40.92 -39.80
C ASN A 851 4.58 -41.94 -40.79
N VAL A 852 5.73 -41.65 -41.40
CA VAL A 852 6.43 -42.60 -42.28
C VAL A 852 7.05 -43.77 -41.48
N ILE A 853 7.57 -43.50 -40.29
CA ILE A 853 8.13 -44.54 -39.40
C ILE A 853 7.02 -45.41 -38.79
N ALA A 854 5.92 -44.81 -38.35
CA ALA A 854 4.75 -45.50 -37.81
C ALA A 854 4.04 -46.36 -38.88
N ALA A 855 3.87 -45.85 -40.11
CA ALA A 855 3.36 -46.62 -41.24
C ALA A 855 4.30 -47.78 -41.64
N GLY A 856 5.62 -47.58 -41.54
CA GLY A 856 6.62 -48.62 -41.75
C GLY A 856 6.54 -49.74 -40.71
N LEU A 857 6.40 -49.41 -39.42
CA LEU A 857 6.23 -50.38 -38.34
C LEU A 857 4.90 -51.14 -38.47
N ALA A 858 3.80 -50.46 -38.82
CA ALA A 858 2.51 -51.09 -39.07
C ALA A 858 2.57 -52.08 -40.24
N LEU A 859 3.29 -51.75 -41.34
CA LEU A 859 3.49 -52.68 -42.46
C LEU A 859 4.32 -53.90 -42.08
N ILE A 860 5.32 -53.77 -41.20
CA ILE A 860 6.10 -54.90 -40.69
C ILE A 860 5.23 -55.81 -39.80
N VAL A 861 4.37 -55.24 -38.95
CA VAL A 861 3.42 -55.98 -38.11
C VAL A 861 2.37 -56.68 -38.98
N PHE A 862 1.82 -56.02 -40.01
CA PHE A 862 0.91 -56.65 -40.95
C PHE A 862 1.57 -57.75 -41.79
N ALA A 863 2.83 -57.59 -42.20
CA ALA A 863 3.58 -58.63 -42.91
C ALA A 863 3.89 -59.85 -42.02
N THR A 864 4.22 -59.62 -40.74
CA THR A 864 4.44 -60.72 -39.78
C THR A 864 3.13 -61.43 -39.40
N LEU A 865 2.03 -60.70 -39.19
CA LEU A 865 0.71 -61.28 -38.98
C LEU A 865 0.19 -62.02 -40.22
N PHE A 866 0.45 -61.49 -41.42
CA PHE A 866 0.13 -62.17 -42.68
C PHE A 866 0.93 -63.47 -42.83
N LEU A 867 2.25 -63.44 -42.59
CA LEU A 867 3.12 -64.64 -42.60
C LEU A 867 2.73 -65.69 -41.55
N LEU A 868 2.30 -65.26 -40.35
CA LEU A 868 1.77 -66.14 -39.32
C LEU A 868 0.39 -66.71 -39.70
N SER A 869 -0.44 -65.95 -40.41
CA SER A 869 -1.74 -66.41 -40.92
C SER A 869 -1.62 -67.37 -42.10
N THR A 870 -0.61 -67.20 -42.98
CA THR A 870 -0.34 -68.12 -44.09
C THR A 870 0.32 -69.41 -43.60
N LYS A 871 1.16 -69.35 -42.55
CA LYS A 871 1.77 -70.55 -41.95
C LYS A 871 0.79 -71.38 -41.11
N ARG A 872 -0.34 -70.80 -40.68
CA ARG A 872 -1.49 -71.52 -40.08
C ARG A 872 -2.44 -72.15 -41.10
N ARG A 873 -2.28 -71.87 -42.41
CA ARG A 873 -3.10 -72.43 -43.50
C ARG A 873 -2.44 -73.60 -44.26
N GLU A 874 -1.23 -74.03 -43.87
CA GLU A 874 -0.55 -75.22 -44.42
C GLU A 874 -0.27 -76.31 -43.36
N VAL A 875 -1.20 -76.51 -42.41
CA VAL A 875 -1.30 -77.76 -41.62
C VAL A 875 -2.68 -78.37 -41.81
#